data_AF-A0A1B9ISE5-F1
#
_entry.id   AF-A0A1B9ISE5-F1
#
_cell.length_a   1.000
_cell.length_b   1.000
_cell.length_c   1.000
_cell.angle_alpha   90.00
_cell.angle_beta   90.00
_cell.angle_gamma   90.00
#
_symmetry.space_group_name_H-M   'P 1'
#
loop_
_entity.id
_entity.type
_entity.pdbx_description
1 polymer ?
#
loop_
_entity_poly.entity_id
_entity_poly.type
_entity_poly.pdbx_seq_one_letter_code
_entity_poly.pdbx_strand_id
1 'polypeptide(L)'
;MSSASSITYTFTLFSLLSLLPSLVLAAPDNDVTYQISSNSFSNKCLATQGDWNGAKVVLKDCDEDDTTWKWTGSHLQNTATNRCIDIPDGGWWNGNKPQVWDCFSYNTNQQYAVSGNNIKWNDWFCLDITDGKSDDGTLIQLWQCYNGNTNQQWTFTEVEEVEDGSDDEDCSSVTVTATATAVATASAITSDTPTAISTSTIGGGLWAGSPSANASATASSTWGTASVTETASSWSSVNNTAAITATATATSSYWSASANGTASATSSASTSVSTGSVSSGYLQTSGSKIVDSDGNEVVLRGTNIGGWLVWEDWMCGITDSTNPDRFPLNTLESRFGTDKANTLWEAWINNWLTSDDFDNIANIGFNVIRLPFGFRNLYDASGNWRDDAFTHLDWAVAQAKQRGIYVILDFHIWAGQQASYSAISENTDDGQSQRDAAGEIWKKVATHYLGESIIAAFDVINEPTGSWGNNLQQDLYNAVRSVDANRIIIHESISTDPSTYGWTNVVYSFHEYLMMGSDYSSNVQQYAESVQAYVDKWTSYGIPSMLGEFMADGETLSYILNQANKYNLSWLSWAHSTVNMGRWGLWNHQGFYVDVSSDSYDTILSSWSNMPSKQQSTIIYDQFKAGATGSTSVSQRKRDVPPTKRLTARHGGRSRRSNLPGAHGIQGISF
;
A
#
# COMPACT_ATOMS: atom_id res chain seq x y z
N MET A 1 89.07 -31.86 6.02
CA MET A 1 88.44 -32.79 5.05
C MET A 1 86.93 -32.61 5.17
N SER A 2 86.37 -31.73 4.33
CA SER A 2 85.33 -32.03 3.33
C SER A 2 84.04 -32.60 3.95
N SER A 3 83.08 -31.75 4.30
CA SER A 3 81.97 -31.29 3.44
C SER A 3 81.00 -32.43 3.06
N ALA A 4 79.89 -32.51 3.78
CA ALA A 4 78.66 -33.13 3.31
C ALA A 4 77.51 -32.19 3.68
N SER A 5 76.79 -31.75 2.65
CA SER A 5 75.70 -30.78 2.71
C SER A 5 74.42 -31.43 3.22
N SER A 6 73.79 -30.79 4.20
CA SER A 6 72.36 -30.94 4.50
C SER A 6 71.81 -29.55 4.83
N ILE A 7 70.89 -29.09 3.99
CA ILE A 7 70.21 -27.80 4.10
C ILE A 7 69.20 -27.89 5.25
N THR A 8 69.28 -26.97 6.20
CA THR A 8 68.27 -26.76 7.24
C THR A 8 67.98 -25.26 7.29
N TYR A 9 66.74 -24.88 6.97
CA TYR A 9 66.27 -23.49 7.07
C TYR A 9 65.99 -23.16 8.53
N THR A 10 66.86 -22.37 9.14
CA THR A 10 66.59 -21.70 10.41
C THR A 10 65.91 -20.36 10.13
N PHE A 11 64.62 -20.25 10.42
CA PHE A 11 63.93 -18.95 10.46
C PHE A 11 64.41 -18.18 11.69
N THR A 12 65.26 -17.18 11.48
CA THR A 12 65.50 -16.10 12.46
C THR A 12 64.29 -15.18 12.46
N LEU A 13 63.57 -15.16 13.59
CA LEU A 13 62.51 -14.20 13.89
C LEU A 13 63.10 -12.78 13.91
N PHE A 14 62.89 -12.01 12.84
CA PHE A 14 63.04 -10.56 12.93
C PHE A 14 61.77 -10.01 13.57
N SER A 15 61.94 -9.42 14.75
CA SER A 15 60.95 -8.56 15.39
C SER A 15 60.68 -7.36 14.48
N LEU A 16 59.62 -7.46 13.67
CA LEU A 16 58.92 -6.28 13.20
C LEU A 16 58.04 -5.81 14.36
N LEU A 17 58.50 -4.78 15.06
CA LEU A 17 57.60 -3.80 15.66
C LEU A 17 56.88 -3.13 14.48
N SER A 18 55.85 -3.78 13.93
CA SER A 18 54.91 -3.13 13.05
C SER A 18 54.18 -2.11 13.90
N LEU A 19 54.44 -0.83 13.63
CA LEU A 19 53.56 0.27 13.96
C LEU A 19 52.15 -0.16 13.56
N LEU A 20 51.36 -0.59 14.56
CA LEU A 20 49.92 -0.64 14.41
C LEU A 20 49.52 0.77 13.96
N PRO A 21 48.83 0.96 12.83
CA PRO A 21 48.11 2.20 12.66
C PRO A 21 47.24 2.30 13.91
N SER A 22 47.37 3.40 14.66
CA SER A 22 46.42 3.72 15.71
C SER A 22 45.05 3.51 15.08
N LEU A 23 44.28 2.52 15.55
CA LEU A 23 42.88 2.37 15.17
C LEU A 23 42.21 3.64 15.65
N VAL A 24 42.16 4.64 14.76
CA VAL A 24 41.09 5.60 14.80
C VAL A 24 39.89 4.76 14.42
N LEU A 25 39.06 4.39 15.41
CA LEU A 25 37.76 3.80 15.11
C LEU A 25 37.10 4.73 14.08
N ALA A 26 36.69 4.15 12.94
CA ALA A 26 35.90 4.88 11.97
C ALA A 26 34.65 5.41 12.68
N ALA A 27 34.20 6.61 12.31
CA ALA A 27 32.89 7.07 12.75
C ALA A 27 31.83 6.06 12.27
N PRO A 28 30.72 5.87 13.01
CA PRO A 28 29.67 4.97 12.57
C PRO A 28 29.17 5.40 11.19
N ASP A 29 28.97 4.41 10.32
CA ASP A 29 28.41 4.61 9.00
C ASP A 29 26.97 5.14 9.09
N ASN A 30 26.65 6.10 8.22
CA ASN A 30 25.34 6.73 8.19
C ASN A 30 24.27 5.72 7.76
N ASP A 31 23.09 5.86 8.36
CA ASP A 31 21.90 5.03 8.15
C ASP A 31 22.06 3.55 8.56
N VAL A 32 23.06 3.24 9.39
CA VAL A 32 23.27 1.91 9.99
C VAL A 32 22.71 1.84 11.41
N THR A 33 22.16 0.69 11.78
CA THR A 33 21.64 0.41 13.12
C THR A 33 22.74 -0.16 14.00
N TYR A 34 22.90 0.42 15.19
CA TYR A 34 23.90 0.01 16.16
C TYR A 34 23.26 -0.30 17.50
N GLN A 35 23.77 -1.33 18.16
CA GLN A 35 23.64 -1.46 19.59
C GLN A 35 24.81 -0.69 20.23
N ILE A 36 24.49 0.32 21.07
CA ILE A 36 25.48 1.26 21.61
C ILE A 36 25.77 0.90 23.07
N SER A 37 26.85 0.15 23.27
CA SER A 37 27.24 -0.37 24.58
C SER A 37 28.26 0.52 25.30
N SER A 38 28.26 0.48 26.63
CA SER A 38 29.29 1.16 27.43
C SER A 38 30.62 0.42 27.34
N ASN A 39 31.72 1.15 27.15
CA ASN A 39 33.05 0.54 27.23
C ASN A 39 33.42 0.10 28.66
N SER A 40 32.79 0.70 29.68
CA SER A 40 32.98 0.30 31.08
C SER A 40 32.17 -0.96 31.42
N PHE A 41 31.06 -1.20 30.72
CA PHE A 41 30.10 -2.27 30.97
C PHE A 41 29.56 -2.81 29.64
N SER A 42 30.26 -3.76 29.03
CA SER A 42 29.99 -4.19 27.64
C SER A 42 28.62 -4.84 27.43
N ASN A 43 27.95 -5.30 28.48
CA ASN A 43 26.59 -5.85 28.44
C ASN A 43 25.50 -4.79 28.68
N LYS A 44 25.89 -3.53 28.89
CA LYS A 44 24.96 -2.43 29.17
C LYS A 44 24.94 -1.45 28.01
N CYS A 45 23.74 -1.17 27.51
CA CYS A 45 23.51 -0.38 26.32
C CYS A 45 22.66 0.87 26.61
N LEU A 46 22.85 1.89 25.77
CA LEU A 46 21.93 3.03 25.71
C LEU A 46 20.54 2.54 25.36
N ALA A 47 19.55 3.05 26.07
CA ALA A 47 18.17 2.66 25.95
C ALA A 47 17.24 3.85 26.21
N THR A 48 16.01 3.74 25.77
CA THR A 48 14.96 4.67 26.18
C THR A 48 14.17 4.11 27.35
N GLN A 49 13.82 4.96 28.30
CA GLN A 49 12.98 4.59 29.45
C GLN A 49 11.52 4.31 29.04
N GLY A 50 11.10 4.78 27.85
CA GLY A 50 9.74 4.67 27.36
C GLY A 50 9.56 5.25 25.97
N ASP A 51 8.33 5.21 25.47
CA ASP A 51 7.95 5.51 24.08
C ASP A 51 7.18 6.83 23.93
N TRP A 52 7.35 7.76 24.86
CA TRP A 52 6.75 9.10 24.81
C TRP A 52 7.80 10.21 24.82
N ASN A 53 7.45 11.37 24.24
CA ASN A 53 8.29 12.56 24.28
C ASN A 53 8.62 12.97 25.72
N GLY A 54 9.91 13.06 26.03
CA GLY A 54 10.40 13.39 27.35
C GLY A 54 10.79 12.18 28.22
N ALA A 55 10.55 10.94 27.75
CA ALA A 55 11.10 9.75 28.40
C ALA A 55 12.64 9.81 28.43
N LYS A 56 13.28 9.40 29.52
CA LYS A 56 14.72 9.58 29.69
C LYS A 56 15.55 8.54 28.95
N VAL A 57 16.74 8.93 28.52
CA VAL A 57 17.73 7.97 28.05
C VAL A 57 18.42 7.34 29.26
N VAL A 58 18.43 6.02 29.29
CA VAL A 58 18.93 5.21 30.38
C VAL A 58 19.96 4.20 29.89
N LEU A 59 20.64 3.58 30.83
CA LEU A 59 21.47 2.40 30.63
C LEU A 59 20.69 1.16 31.08
N LYS A 60 20.66 0.10 30.28
CA LYS A 60 20.13 -1.23 30.70
C LYS A 60 20.88 -2.38 30.02
N ASP A 61 20.54 -3.63 30.35
CA ASP A 61 21.06 -4.79 29.59
C ASP A 61 20.76 -4.68 28.09
N CYS A 62 21.76 -4.99 27.27
CA CYS A 62 21.67 -4.95 25.82
C CYS A 62 20.66 -5.99 25.30
N ASP A 63 19.67 -5.54 24.54
CA ASP A 63 18.64 -6.35 23.86
C ASP A 63 18.27 -5.77 22.47
N GLU A 64 17.46 -6.49 21.70
CA GLU A 64 17.05 -6.05 20.36
C GLU A 64 15.84 -5.09 20.38
N ASP A 65 15.21 -4.91 21.53
CA ASP A 65 13.98 -4.13 21.68
C ASP A 65 14.29 -2.63 21.69
N ASP A 66 14.70 -2.08 22.84
CA ASP A 66 14.84 -0.62 23.01
C ASP A 66 16.30 -0.14 23.14
N THR A 67 17.28 -1.04 22.98
CA THR A 67 18.72 -0.69 23.06
C THR A 67 19.43 -0.47 21.73
N THR A 68 18.71 -0.58 20.61
CA THR A 68 19.26 -0.37 19.27
C THR A 68 18.93 1.03 18.74
N TRP A 69 19.91 1.65 18.09
CA TRP A 69 19.86 3.05 17.64
C TRP A 69 20.42 3.18 16.23
N LYS A 70 19.63 3.74 15.33
CA LYS A 70 20.07 4.13 14.00
C LYS A 70 20.87 5.43 14.06
N TRP A 71 22.08 5.39 13.51
CA TRP A 71 22.91 6.59 13.35
C TRP A 71 22.65 7.23 11.99
N THR A 72 22.08 8.42 11.94
CA THR A 72 21.74 9.11 10.67
C THR A 72 22.85 10.02 10.14
N GLY A 73 24.05 9.95 10.74
CA GLY A 73 25.14 10.89 10.50
C GLY A 73 25.15 12.11 11.44
N SER A 74 24.04 12.37 12.12
CA SER A 74 23.97 13.42 13.16
C SER A 74 22.95 13.14 14.26
N HIS A 75 22.03 12.19 14.09
CA HIS A 75 21.07 11.83 15.13
C HIS A 75 21.24 10.37 15.55
N LEU A 76 20.88 10.08 16.80
CA LEU A 76 20.71 8.74 17.33
C LEU A 76 19.22 8.50 17.51
N GLN A 77 18.62 7.78 16.56
CA GLN A 77 17.21 7.44 16.57
C GLN A 77 17.02 6.03 17.12
N ASN A 78 16.27 5.89 18.20
CA ASN A 78 15.94 4.58 18.75
C ASN A 78 15.06 3.80 17.77
N THR A 79 15.36 2.54 17.52
CA THR A 79 14.64 1.70 16.56
C THR A 79 13.24 1.28 17.02
N ALA A 80 13.04 1.00 18.32
CA ALA A 80 11.73 0.65 18.86
C ALA A 80 10.77 1.84 18.93
N THR A 81 11.27 3.02 19.32
CA THR A 81 10.40 4.19 19.58
C THR A 81 10.44 5.24 18.48
N ASN A 82 11.33 5.09 17.49
CA ASN A 82 11.58 6.04 16.40
C ASN A 82 11.90 7.47 16.84
N ARG A 83 12.28 7.66 18.11
CA ARG A 83 12.61 8.96 18.69
C ARG A 83 14.10 9.16 18.81
N CYS A 84 14.51 10.42 18.73
CA CYS A 84 15.90 10.81 18.78
C CYS A 84 16.30 11.18 20.20
N ILE A 85 17.54 10.87 20.58
CA ILE A 85 18.12 11.43 21.80
C ILE A 85 18.07 12.96 21.68
N ASP A 86 17.41 13.63 22.60
CA ASP A 86 17.17 15.07 22.65
C ASP A 86 17.70 15.62 23.97
N ILE A 87 18.36 16.77 23.89
CA ILE A 87 18.79 17.52 25.07
C ILE A 87 17.65 18.44 25.51
N PRO A 88 17.01 18.20 26.66
CA PRO A 88 15.88 19.00 27.11
C PRO A 88 16.25 20.49 27.16
N ASP A 89 15.36 21.32 26.59
CA ASP A 89 15.47 22.78 26.50
C ASP A 89 16.76 23.30 25.86
N GLY A 90 17.55 22.43 25.22
CA GLY A 90 18.89 22.76 24.75
C GLY A 90 19.79 23.22 25.89
N GLY A 91 19.67 22.60 27.08
CA GLY A 91 20.38 23.02 28.28
C GLY A 91 21.86 22.64 28.34
N TRP A 92 22.76 23.63 28.48
CA TRP A 92 24.24 23.44 28.40
C TRP A 92 24.89 23.42 29.80
N TRP A 93 24.58 22.42 30.63
CA TRP A 93 25.19 22.23 31.95
C TRP A 93 25.42 20.76 32.29
N ASN A 94 26.45 20.52 33.12
CA ASN A 94 26.75 19.19 33.65
C ASN A 94 25.55 18.63 34.42
N GLY A 95 25.13 17.43 34.08
CA GLY A 95 24.02 16.73 34.72
C GLY A 95 22.67 16.88 34.01
N ASN A 96 22.56 17.66 32.91
CA ASN A 96 21.34 17.66 32.09
C ASN A 96 21.05 16.23 31.61
N LYS A 97 19.80 15.76 31.70
CA LYS A 97 19.43 14.35 31.43
C LYS A 97 18.76 14.26 30.06
N PRO A 98 19.46 13.73 29.04
CA PRO A 98 18.89 13.50 27.72
C PRO A 98 17.58 12.73 27.82
N GLN A 99 16.67 13.08 26.94
CA GLN A 99 15.38 12.43 26.76
C GLN A 99 15.27 11.89 25.35
N VAL A 100 14.27 11.09 25.07
CA VAL A 100 13.85 10.84 23.69
C VAL A 100 12.75 11.82 23.34
N TRP A 101 12.80 12.32 22.12
CA TRP A 101 11.78 13.20 21.55
C TRP A 101 11.63 12.87 20.07
N ASP A 102 10.46 13.19 19.49
CA ASP A 102 10.25 13.07 18.05
C ASP A 102 11.42 13.70 17.30
N CYS A 103 11.92 12.99 16.29
CA CYS A 103 13.09 13.40 15.55
C CYS A 103 12.77 14.60 14.65
N PHE A 104 13.49 15.71 14.81
CA PHE A 104 13.37 16.89 13.95
C PHE A 104 14.73 17.24 13.36
N SER A 105 14.88 17.16 12.03
CA SER A 105 16.16 17.37 11.33
C SER A 105 16.80 18.75 11.56
N TYR A 106 16.01 19.78 11.86
CA TYR A 106 16.45 21.13 12.17
C TYR A 106 16.73 21.36 13.67
N ASN A 107 16.37 20.41 14.55
CA ASN A 107 16.52 20.57 16.00
C ASN A 107 17.97 20.28 16.43
N THR A 108 18.72 21.34 16.73
CA THR A 108 20.12 21.23 17.19
C THR A 108 20.27 20.48 18.51
N ASN A 109 19.20 20.32 19.30
CA ASN A 109 19.24 19.56 20.55
C ASN A 109 19.32 18.04 20.34
N GLN A 110 19.13 17.57 19.10
CA GLN A 110 19.18 16.15 18.74
C GLN A 110 20.39 15.81 17.85
N GLN A 111 21.24 16.81 17.60
CA GLN A 111 22.40 16.67 16.71
C GLN A 111 23.65 16.36 17.53
N TYR A 112 24.25 15.20 17.28
CA TYR A 112 25.47 14.72 17.90
C TYR A 112 26.56 14.55 16.84
N ALA A 113 27.80 14.53 17.29
CA ALA A 113 28.96 14.08 16.54
C ALA A 113 29.62 12.93 17.29
N VAL A 114 30.03 11.89 16.58
CA VAL A 114 30.84 10.82 17.15
C VAL A 114 32.31 11.13 16.88
N SER A 115 33.13 11.19 17.94
CA SER A 115 34.57 11.46 17.85
C SER A 115 35.32 10.44 18.68
N GLY A 116 35.96 9.47 18.01
CA GLY A 116 36.43 8.26 18.67
C GLY A 116 35.25 7.52 19.30
N ASN A 117 35.36 7.19 20.59
CA ASN A 117 34.28 6.51 21.32
C ASN A 117 33.37 7.49 22.08
N ASN A 118 33.51 8.81 21.87
CA ASN A 118 32.65 9.81 22.49
C ASN A 118 31.46 10.17 21.59
N ILE A 119 30.26 10.14 22.15
CA ILE A 119 29.06 10.73 21.55
C ILE A 119 28.96 12.16 22.09
N LYS A 120 29.32 13.14 21.25
CA LYS A 120 29.38 14.55 21.61
C LYS A 120 28.12 15.26 21.14
N TRP A 121 27.42 15.94 22.03
CA TRP A 121 26.33 16.84 21.60
C TRP A 121 26.87 18.13 20.99
N ASN A 122 27.97 18.64 21.55
CA ASN A 122 28.71 19.77 21.00
C ASN A 122 30.20 19.66 21.35
N ASP A 123 31.00 20.69 21.06
CA ASP A 123 32.44 20.66 21.33
C ASP A 123 32.80 20.38 22.79
N TRP A 124 31.89 20.70 23.73
CA TRP A 124 32.13 20.69 25.16
C TRP A 124 31.45 19.55 25.91
N PHE A 125 30.32 19.03 25.45
CA PHE A 125 29.50 18.06 26.20
C PHE A 125 29.37 16.71 25.50
N CYS A 126 29.50 15.64 26.28
CA CYS A 126 29.45 14.25 25.88
C CYS A 126 28.32 13.52 26.63
N LEU A 127 27.75 12.49 26.01
CA LEU A 127 26.90 11.53 26.74
C LEU A 127 27.75 10.76 27.75
N ASP A 128 27.30 10.75 28.99
CA ASP A 128 28.01 10.27 30.17
C ASP A 128 27.07 9.40 31.03
N ILE A 129 27.58 8.29 31.54
CA ILE A 129 26.84 7.46 32.50
C ILE A 129 26.86 8.15 33.87
N THR A 130 25.68 8.52 34.39
CA THR A 130 25.58 9.24 35.66
C THR A 130 26.26 8.45 36.79
N ASP A 131 27.23 9.09 37.45
CA ASP A 131 28.05 8.54 38.54
C ASP A 131 28.80 7.23 38.19
N GLY A 132 28.89 6.84 36.91
CA GLY A 132 29.51 5.58 36.48
C GLY A 132 28.78 4.32 36.97
N LYS A 133 27.48 4.40 37.25
CA LYS A 133 26.68 3.26 37.72
C LYS A 133 26.24 2.35 36.56
N SER A 134 26.21 1.04 36.83
CA SER A 134 25.83 0.02 35.85
C SER A 134 24.44 -0.56 36.07
N ASP A 135 23.66 -0.03 37.02
CA ASP A 135 22.31 -0.53 37.31
C ASP A 135 21.34 -0.20 36.16
N ASP A 136 20.40 -1.10 35.86
CA ASP A 136 19.36 -0.84 34.86
C ASP A 136 18.50 0.36 35.24
N GLY A 137 18.23 1.22 34.26
CA GLY A 137 17.55 2.49 34.49
C GLY A 137 18.49 3.61 34.95
N THR A 138 19.80 3.38 35.04
CA THR A 138 20.77 4.47 35.31
C THR A 138 20.63 5.53 34.21
N LEU A 139 20.30 6.76 34.61
CA LEU A 139 20.11 7.85 33.66
C LEU A 139 21.42 8.24 32.98
N ILE A 140 21.34 8.50 31.69
CA ILE A 140 22.41 9.17 30.94
C ILE A 140 22.37 10.66 31.24
N GLN A 141 23.52 11.32 31.17
CA GLN A 141 23.64 12.75 31.35
C GLN A 141 24.54 13.39 30.30
N LEU A 142 24.40 14.68 30.10
CA LEU A 142 25.44 15.50 29.53
C LEU A 142 26.46 15.84 30.61
N TRP A 143 27.72 15.59 30.29
CA TRP A 143 28.84 16.05 31.10
C TRP A 143 29.94 16.57 30.19
N GLN A 144 30.73 17.52 30.70
CA GLN A 144 31.87 18.04 29.96
C GLN A 144 32.76 16.88 29.47
N CYS A 145 33.15 16.93 28.20
CA CYS A 145 33.98 15.92 27.59
C CYS A 145 35.37 15.91 28.24
N TYR A 146 35.76 14.80 28.85
CA TYR A 146 37.08 14.61 29.45
C TYR A 146 37.81 13.46 28.76
N ASN A 147 39.03 13.74 28.28
CA ASN A 147 39.87 12.70 27.68
C ASN A 147 40.22 11.62 28.73
N GLY A 148 39.95 10.36 28.40
CA GLY A 148 40.17 9.23 29.30
C GLY A 148 39.05 8.98 30.34
N ASN A 149 37.97 9.76 30.34
CA ASN A 149 36.80 9.43 31.17
C ASN A 149 36.06 8.25 30.56
N THR A 150 36.11 7.10 31.25
CA THR A 150 35.52 5.83 30.81
C THR A 150 34.00 5.84 30.79
N ASN A 151 33.36 6.76 31.51
CA ASN A 151 31.89 6.90 31.52
C ASN A 151 31.34 7.55 30.25
N GLN A 152 32.21 8.12 29.41
CA GLN A 152 31.84 8.83 28.17
C GLN A 152 32.22 8.04 26.91
N GLN A 153 32.66 6.80 27.09
CA GLN A 153 33.16 5.94 26.01
C GLN A 153 32.12 4.88 25.66
N TRP A 154 31.74 4.85 24.39
CA TRP A 154 30.70 4.01 23.82
C TRP A 154 31.24 3.18 22.66
N THR A 155 30.78 1.94 22.54
CA THR A 155 31.08 1.05 21.42
C THR A 155 29.83 0.88 20.58
N PHE A 156 29.96 1.18 19.29
CA PHE A 156 28.93 0.96 18.29
C PHE A 156 29.13 -0.43 17.69
N THR A 157 28.24 -1.36 18.03
CA THR A 157 28.20 -2.68 17.41
C THR A 157 27.10 -2.66 16.37
N GLU A 158 27.48 -2.77 15.09
CA GLU A 158 26.51 -2.87 14.00
C GLU A 158 25.62 -4.09 14.25
N VAL A 159 24.32 -3.85 14.20
CA VAL A 159 23.33 -4.92 14.19
C VAL A 159 23.06 -5.16 12.72
N GLU A 160 23.71 -6.18 12.15
CA GLU A 160 23.35 -6.69 10.83
C GLU A 160 21.87 -7.11 10.92
N GLU A 161 21.00 -6.46 10.16
CA GLU A 161 19.71 -7.08 9.86
C GLU A 161 20.06 -8.38 9.14
N VAL A 162 19.92 -9.50 9.85
CA VAL A 162 19.97 -10.81 9.22
C VAL A 162 18.83 -10.79 8.22
N GLU A 163 19.17 -10.65 6.93
CA GLU A 163 18.35 -11.19 5.86
C GLU A 163 18.21 -12.68 6.18
N ASP A 164 17.10 -13.05 6.83
CA ASP A 164 16.71 -14.45 6.92
C ASP A 164 16.38 -14.90 5.51
N GLY A 165 17.41 -15.37 4.81
CA GLY A 165 17.25 -16.34 3.76
C GLY A 165 16.65 -17.61 4.36
N SER A 166 15.33 -17.62 4.47
CA SER A 166 14.54 -18.85 4.54
C SER A 166 13.62 -18.91 3.32
N ASP A 167 13.79 -20.01 2.59
CA ASP A 167 13.25 -20.31 1.27
C ASP A 167 11.70 -20.34 1.23
N ASP A 168 11.13 -19.96 0.08
CA ASP A 168 9.80 -20.30 -0.45
C ASP A 168 8.78 -20.92 0.55
N GLU A 169 7.91 -20.11 1.18
CA GLU A 169 6.53 -20.50 1.56
C GLU A 169 5.74 -19.30 2.13
N ASP A 170 5.12 -18.49 1.25
CA ASP A 170 3.91 -17.73 1.64
C ASP A 170 2.72 -18.22 0.81
N CYS A 171 2.25 -19.40 1.18
CA CYS A 171 0.87 -19.79 0.96
C CYS A 171 0.11 -19.44 2.23
N SER A 172 -0.92 -18.60 2.09
CA SER A 172 -2.01 -18.54 3.07
C SER A 172 -2.41 -19.97 3.47
N SER A 173 -2.18 -20.35 4.72
CA SER A 173 -2.58 -21.68 5.16
C SER A 173 -4.09 -21.68 5.41
N VAL A 174 -4.85 -21.91 4.33
CA VAL A 174 -6.19 -22.49 4.46
C VAL A 174 -5.99 -23.85 5.11
N THR A 175 -6.30 -23.95 6.40
CA THR A 175 -6.29 -25.26 7.06
C THR A 175 -7.50 -26.03 6.53
N VAL A 176 -7.29 -26.89 5.54
CA VAL A 176 -8.30 -27.84 5.10
C VAL A 176 -8.17 -29.09 5.95
N THR A 177 -9.08 -29.24 6.90
CA THR A 177 -9.11 -30.45 7.72
C THR A 177 -9.88 -31.51 6.96
N ALA A 178 -9.17 -32.54 6.47
CA ALA A 178 -9.76 -33.72 5.87
C ALA A 178 -9.93 -34.81 6.92
N THR A 179 -11.17 -35.20 7.19
CA THR A 179 -11.49 -36.26 8.15
C THR A 179 -12.08 -37.46 7.42
N ALA A 180 -11.46 -38.62 7.58
CA ALA A 180 -11.98 -39.90 7.09
C ALA A 180 -12.49 -40.72 8.26
N THR A 181 -13.80 -40.98 8.29
CA THR A 181 -14.45 -41.78 9.34
C THR A 181 -14.95 -43.09 8.75
N ALA A 182 -14.64 -44.21 9.38
CA ALA A 182 -15.08 -45.53 8.95
C ALA A 182 -15.89 -46.19 10.07
N VAL A 183 -17.12 -46.61 9.78
CA VAL A 183 -17.99 -47.31 10.72
C VAL A 183 -18.33 -48.69 10.16
N ALA A 184 -18.01 -49.74 10.92
CA ALA A 184 -18.28 -51.12 10.56
C ALA A 184 -19.36 -51.71 11.49
N THR A 185 -20.38 -52.36 10.92
CA THR A 185 -21.44 -53.04 11.68
C THR A 185 -21.58 -54.48 11.21
N ALA A 186 -21.59 -55.43 12.15
CA ALA A 186 -21.73 -56.85 11.86
C ALA A 186 -22.81 -57.46 12.76
N SER A 187 -23.66 -58.29 12.18
CA SER A 187 -24.75 -58.96 12.90
C SER A 187 -24.78 -60.45 12.56
N ALA A 188 -24.87 -61.31 13.57
CA ALA A 188 -24.96 -62.76 13.43
C ALA A 188 -26.20 -63.32 14.15
N ILE A 189 -26.76 -64.40 13.60
CA ILE A 189 -27.94 -65.11 14.16
C ILE A 189 -27.49 -66.25 15.10
N THR A 190 -26.18 -66.46 15.28
CA THR A 190 -25.60 -67.52 16.11
C THR A 190 -24.68 -66.93 17.19
N SER A 191 -24.18 -67.74 18.13
CA SER A 191 -23.37 -67.28 19.27
C SER A 191 -21.95 -66.81 18.93
N ASP A 192 -21.56 -66.83 17.66
CA ASP A 192 -20.26 -66.29 17.20
C ASP A 192 -20.35 -64.77 16.96
N THR A 193 -19.34 -64.04 17.43
CA THR A 193 -19.18 -62.60 17.22
C THR A 193 -18.38 -62.30 15.95
N PRO A 194 -19.01 -61.90 14.83
CA PRO A 194 -18.29 -61.56 13.61
C PRO A 194 -17.44 -60.30 13.78
N THR A 195 -16.27 -60.27 13.14
CA THR A 195 -15.40 -59.08 13.07
C THR A 195 -15.68 -58.34 11.76
N ALA A 196 -15.92 -57.04 11.82
CA ALA A 196 -15.98 -56.19 10.63
C ALA A 196 -14.86 -55.15 10.67
N ILE A 197 -14.14 -55.05 9.56
CA ILE A 197 -13.03 -54.12 9.37
C ILE A 197 -13.45 -53.14 8.29
N SER A 198 -13.34 -51.85 8.60
CA SER A 198 -13.53 -50.77 7.64
C SER A 198 -12.20 -50.02 7.46
N THR A 199 -11.85 -49.74 6.21
CA THR A 199 -10.73 -48.87 5.85
C THR A 199 -11.24 -47.80 4.92
N SER A 200 -11.03 -46.54 5.29
CA SER A 200 -11.30 -45.38 4.44
C SER A 200 -9.97 -44.78 3.99
N THR A 201 -9.84 -44.55 2.69
CA THR A 201 -8.67 -43.92 2.07
C THR A 201 -9.12 -42.81 1.14
N ILE A 202 -8.41 -41.69 1.16
CA ILE A 202 -8.59 -40.57 0.24
C ILE A 202 -7.62 -40.80 -0.93
N GLY A 203 -8.14 -40.97 -2.15
CA GLY A 203 -7.35 -41.17 -3.36
C GLY A 203 -7.19 -39.88 -4.15
N GLY A 204 -5.93 -39.51 -4.46
CA GLY A 204 -5.57 -38.23 -5.05
C GLY A 204 -5.62 -37.09 -4.01
N GLY A 205 -4.56 -36.29 -3.90
CA GLY A 205 -4.53 -35.17 -2.96
C GLY A 205 -5.71 -34.21 -3.15
N LEU A 206 -6.01 -33.39 -2.15
CA LEU A 206 -7.16 -32.45 -2.14
C LEU A 206 -7.25 -31.48 -3.34
N TRP A 207 -6.15 -31.34 -4.10
CA TRP A 207 -6.02 -30.49 -5.26
C TRP A 207 -6.02 -31.24 -6.60
N ALA A 208 -6.17 -32.57 -6.57
CA ALA A 208 -6.39 -33.34 -7.78
C ALA A 208 -7.82 -33.07 -8.28
N GLY A 209 -8.00 -32.74 -9.56
CA GLY A 209 -9.30 -32.41 -10.16
C GLY A 209 -10.35 -33.54 -10.16
N SER A 210 -10.17 -34.61 -9.38
CA SER A 210 -11.08 -35.76 -9.24
C SER A 210 -10.84 -36.53 -7.92
N PRO A 211 -11.23 -36.01 -6.76
CA PRO A 211 -11.05 -36.69 -5.48
C PRO A 211 -12.06 -37.83 -5.27
N SER A 212 -11.65 -38.93 -4.60
CA SER A 212 -12.50 -40.12 -4.36
C SER A 212 -12.44 -40.63 -2.92
N ALA A 213 -13.52 -41.25 -2.44
CA ALA A 213 -13.54 -41.99 -1.18
C ALA A 213 -13.89 -43.45 -1.39
N ASN A 214 -13.09 -44.33 -0.79
CA ASN A 214 -13.27 -45.78 -0.86
C ASN A 214 -13.77 -46.32 0.47
N ALA A 215 -14.77 -47.20 0.43
CA ALA A 215 -15.22 -47.96 1.58
C ALA A 215 -15.15 -49.46 1.26
N SER A 216 -14.49 -50.22 2.12
CA SER A 216 -14.44 -51.67 2.03
C SER A 216 -15.05 -52.32 3.27
N ALA A 217 -15.89 -53.32 3.06
CA ALA A 217 -16.44 -54.17 4.11
C ALA A 217 -15.90 -55.58 3.93
N THR A 218 -15.26 -56.11 4.97
CA THR A 218 -14.92 -57.53 5.04
C THR A 218 -15.57 -58.13 6.26
N ALA A 219 -16.16 -59.31 6.09
CA ALA A 219 -16.63 -60.09 7.20
C ALA A 219 -16.23 -61.55 7.07
N SER A 220 -15.83 -62.08 8.22
CA SER A 220 -15.18 -63.37 8.36
C SER A 220 -15.80 -64.13 9.51
N SER A 221 -16.07 -65.41 9.29
CA SER A 221 -16.41 -66.39 10.32
C SER A 221 -15.49 -67.61 10.22
N THR A 222 -15.63 -68.54 11.15
CA THR A 222 -14.96 -69.85 11.13
C THR A 222 -15.28 -70.68 9.88
N TRP A 223 -16.33 -70.33 9.14
CA TRP A 223 -16.83 -71.05 7.98
C TRP A 223 -16.55 -70.36 6.63
N GLY A 224 -15.98 -69.15 6.63
CA GLY A 224 -15.60 -68.46 5.39
C GLY A 224 -15.47 -66.94 5.53
N THR A 225 -15.03 -66.29 4.46
CA THR A 225 -14.80 -64.84 4.39
C THR A 225 -15.45 -64.27 3.13
N ALA A 226 -16.12 -63.11 3.26
CA ALA A 226 -16.62 -62.34 2.12
C ALA A 226 -16.21 -60.86 2.27
N SER A 227 -15.87 -60.24 1.14
CA SER A 227 -15.33 -58.87 1.08
C SER A 227 -15.91 -58.11 -0.12
N VAL A 228 -16.18 -56.82 0.05
CA VAL A 228 -16.66 -55.91 -1.00
C VAL A 228 -16.06 -54.52 -0.82
N THR A 229 -15.81 -53.82 -1.93
CA THR A 229 -15.24 -52.46 -1.95
C THR A 229 -16.04 -51.59 -2.91
N GLU A 230 -16.42 -50.40 -2.47
CA GLU A 230 -17.15 -49.39 -3.25
C GLU A 230 -16.38 -48.08 -3.29
N THR A 231 -16.49 -47.35 -4.39
CA THR A 231 -15.78 -46.08 -4.64
C THR A 231 -16.78 -45.01 -5.06
N ALA A 232 -16.83 -43.91 -4.32
CA ALA A 232 -17.64 -42.75 -4.68
C ALA A 232 -16.75 -41.64 -5.29
N SER A 233 -17.23 -41.01 -6.36
CA SER A 233 -16.45 -40.04 -7.17
C SER A 233 -17.18 -38.72 -7.47
N SER A 234 -18.37 -38.48 -6.89
CA SER A 234 -19.17 -37.25 -7.11
C SER A 234 -19.30 -36.42 -5.84
N TRP A 235 -19.06 -35.11 -5.95
CA TRP A 235 -18.90 -34.19 -4.82
C TRP A 235 -20.09 -33.21 -4.71
N SER A 236 -20.60 -32.96 -3.50
CA SER A 236 -21.61 -31.92 -3.23
C SER A 236 -21.10 -30.91 -2.20
N SER A 237 -21.16 -29.61 -2.49
CA SER A 237 -20.64 -28.53 -1.64
C SER A 237 -21.73 -27.57 -1.18
N VAL A 238 -21.78 -27.26 0.12
CA VAL A 238 -22.56 -26.16 0.71
C VAL A 238 -21.78 -25.60 1.91
N ASN A 239 -21.64 -24.27 2.02
CA ASN A 239 -21.03 -23.58 3.19
C ASN A 239 -19.63 -24.09 3.59
N ASN A 240 -18.65 -24.01 2.68
CA ASN A 240 -17.23 -24.34 2.92
C ASN A 240 -16.97 -25.76 3.47
N THR A 241 -17.95 -26.66 3.32
CA THR A 241 -17.89 -28.06 3.74
C THR A 241 -18.31 -28.96 2.59
N ALA A 242 -17.57 -30.05 2.45
CA ALA A 242 -17.69 -31.03 1.38
C ALA A 242 -17.64 -32.45 1.96
N ALA A 243 -18.53 -33.35 1.53
CA ALA A 243 -18.55 -34.73 2.02
C ALA A 243 -18.97 -35.74 0.96
N ILE A 244 -18.43 -36.96 1.06
CA ILE A 244 -18.74 -38.09 0.19
C ILE A 244 -18.81 -39.39 1.02
N THR A 245 -19.75 -40.28 0.72
CA THR A 245 -19.96 -41.54 1.46
C THR A 245 -20.06 -42.72 0.51
N ALA A 246 -19.38 -43.82 0.85
CA ALA A 246 -19.49 -45.12 0.19
C ALA A 246 -19.95 -46.21 1.19
N THR A 247 -20.80 -47.12 0.74
CA THR A 247 -21.38 -48.19 1.55
C THR A 247 -21.17 -49.53 0.87
N ALA A 248 -20.53 -50.48 1.57
CA ALA A 248 -20.27 -51.81 1.04
C ALA A 248 -20.92 -52.87 1.94
N THR A 249 -21.63 -53.83 1.35
CA THR A 249 -22.37 -54.90 2.08
C THR A 249 -21.97 -56.29 1.59
N ALA A 250 -21.58 -57.18 2.52
CA ALA A 250 -21.30 -58.59 2.26
C ALA A 250 -22.31 -59.49 2.99
N THR A 251 -22.85 -60.49 2.31
CA THR A 251 -23.86 -61.41 2.86
C THR A 251 -23.53 -62.87 2.60
N SER A 252 -23.90 -63.74 3.54
CA SER A 252 -23.94 -65.19 3.38
C SER A 252 -25.28 -65.75 3.89
N SER A 253 -25.49 -67.05 3.80
CA SER A 253 -26.70 -67.70 4.33
C SER A 253 -26.83 -67.66 5.85
N TYR A 254 -25.79 -67.25 6.60
CA TYR A 254 -25.76 -67.30 8.07
C TYR A 254 -25.41 -65.96 8.76
N TRP A 255 -24.91 -64.97 8.02
CA TRP A 255 -24.51 -63.67 8.57
C TRP A 255 -24.50 -62.56 7.50
N SER A 256 -24.58 -61.30 7.95
CA SER A 256 -24.39 -60.11 7.12
C SER A 256 -23.47 -59.10 7.79
N ALA A 257 -22.71 -58.36 6.98
CA ALA A 257 -21.90 -57.26 7.44
C ALA A 257 -21.96 -56.08 6.46
N SER A 258 -21.97 -54.88 7.02
CA SER A 258 -21.97 -53.62 6.27
C SER A 258 -20.89 -52.70 6.82
N ALA A 259 -20.18 -52.02 5.92
CA ALA A 259 -19.27 -50.94 6.29
C ALA A 259 -19.62 -49.66 5.53
N ASN A 260 -19.60 -48.54 6.25
CA ASN A 260 -19.75 -47.20 5.71
C ASN A 260 -18.43 -46.45 5.86
N GLY A 261 -17.92 -45.91 4.77
CA GLY A 261 -16.78 -45.00 4.76
C GLY A 261 -17.22 -43.61 4.32
N THR A 262 -16.99 -42.60 5.16
CA THR A 262 -17.30 -41.21 4.86
C THR A 262 -16.00 -40.40 4.89
N ALA A 263 -15.77 -39.61 3.85
CA ALA A 263 -14.70 -38.63 3.80
C ALA A 263 -15.31 -37.23 3.71
N SER A 264 -14.86 -36.33 4.57
CA SER A 264 -15.31 -34.93 4.59
C SER A 264 -14.11 -33.99 4.64
N ALA A 265 -14.23 -32.85 3.96
CA ALA A 265 -13.26 -31.76 3.98
C ALA A 265 -13.97 -30.46 4.39
N THR A 266 -13.36 -29.73 5.33
CA THR A 266 -13.84 -28.43 5.77
C THR A 266 -12.69 -27.44 5.70
N SER A 267 -12.90 -26.28 5.08
CA SER A 267 -11.96 -25.16 5.09
C SER A 267 -12.39 -24.14 6.13
N SER A 268 -11.53 -23.87 7.11
CA SER A 268 -11.74 -22.80 8.09
C SER A 268 -10.58 -21.80 8.01
N ALA A 269 -10.90 -20.52 7.79
CA ALA A 269 -9.97 -19.43 7.99
C ALA A 269 -10.12 -18.93 9.43
N SER A 270 -9.04 -18.99 10.22
CA SER A 270 -8.98 -18.38 11.55
C SER A 270 -8.09 -17.14 11.49
N THR A 271 -8.70 -15.96 11.58
CA THR A 271 -7.99 -14.69 11.76
C THR A 271 -7.85 -14.40 13.25
N SER A 272 -6.66 -14.63 13.81
CA SER A 272 -6.22 -13.96 15.04
C SER A 272 -5.52 -12.66 14.64
N VAL A 273 -6.16 -11.52 14.92
CA VAL A 273 -5.54 -10.21 14.71
C VAL A 273 -4.50 -10.00 15.82
N SER A 274 -3.23 -10.27 15.53
CA SER A 274 -2.11 -9.64 16.21
C SER A 274 -1.66 -8.47 15.35
N THR A 275 -1.85 -7.25 15.84
CA THR A 275 -1.39 -6.01 15.19
C THR A 275 0.14 -5.99 15.18
N GLY A 276 0.72 -6.50 14.10
CA GLY A 276 2.14 -6.46 13.79
C GLY A 276 2.36 -5.71 12.47
N SER A 277 3.22 -4.68 12.56
CA SER A 277 3.98 -3.98 11.52
C SER A 277 3.36 -3.78 10.12
N VAL A 278 3.00 -2.52 9.81
CA VAL A 278 2.72 -2.04 8.45
C VAL A 278 4.06 -1.67 7.79
N SER A 279 4.65 -2.57 7.02
CA SER A 279 5.94 -2.34 6.32
C SER A 279 5.83 -2.04 4.82
N SER A 280 4.70 -1.54 4.30
CA SER A 280 4.53 -1.36 2.85
C SER A 280 4.69 0.09 2.34
N GLY A 281 4.88 1.07 3.23
CA GLY A 281 4.85 2.49 2.85
C GLY A 281 3.50 2.97 2.28
N TYR A 282 2.51 2.08 2.19
CA TYR A 282 1.14 2.40 1.79
C TYR A 282 0.41 3.09 2.94
N LEU A 283 -0.60 3.87 2.58
CA LEU A 283 -1.63 4.20 3.54
C LEU A 283 -2.38 2.93 3.94
N GLN A 284 -2.77 2.84 5.20
CA GLN A 284 -3.60 1.79 5.76
C GLN A 284 -4.79 2.39 6.51
N THR A 285 -5.77 1.58 6.86
CA THR A 285 -6.84 1.96 7.79
C THR A 285 -6.54 1.43 9.18
N SER A 286 -6.73 2.26 10.20
CA SER A 286 -6.65 1.88 11.62
C SER A 286 -7.86 2.42 12.35
N GLY A 287 -8.81 1.53 12.66
CA GLY A 287 -10.15 1.94 13.10
C GLY A 287 -10.77 2.93 12.09
N SER A 288 -11.34 4.02 12.59
CA SER A 288 -11.98 5.03 11.74
C SER A 288 -11.02 6.01 11.06
N LYS A 289 -9.72 5.70 10.98
CA LYS A 289 -8.68 6.59 10.46
C LYS A 289 -7.91 5.99 9.30
N ILE A 290 -7.50 6.83 8.37
CA ILE A 290 -6.44 6.52 7.42
C ILE A 290 -5.11 6.88 8.09
N VAL A 291 -4.13 5.99 8.02
CA VAL A 291 -2.83 6.15 8.64
C VAL A 291 -1.70 5.87 7.66
N ASP A 292 -0.53 6.47 7.87
CA ASP A 292 0.69 6.06 7.19
C ASP A 292 1.32 4.81 7.83
N SER A 293 2.49 4.40 7.33
CA SER A 293 3.24 3.25 7.85
C SER A 293 3.67 3.40 9.31
N ASP A 294 3.77 4.64 9.80
CA ASP A 294 4.16 4.96 11.17
C ASP A 294 2.93 5.03 12.10
N GLY A 295 1.73 4.79 11.58
CA GLY A 295 0.46 4.88 12.31
C GLY A 295 -0.04 6.31 12.51
N ASN A 296 0.61 7.32 11.90
CA ASN A 296 0.16 8.70 11.98
C ASN A 296 -1.08 8.89 11.11
N GLU A 297 -2.06 9.61 11.63
CA GLU A 297 -3.28 9.93 10.90
C GLU A 297 -2.99 10.80 9.67
N VAL A 298 -3.45 10.33 8.51
CA VAL A 298 -3.36 11.04 7.23
C VAL A 298 -4.76 11.48 6.82
N VAL A 299 -4.99 12.79 6.85
CA VAL A 299 -6.25 13.38 6.39
C VAL A 299 -6.07 13.83 4.94
N LEU A 300 -6.83 13.23 4.03
CA LEU A 300 -6.74 13.50 2.61
C LEU A 300 -7.68 14.64 2.22
N ARG A 301 -7.12 15.69 1.59
CA ARG A 301 -7.83 16.88 1.12
C ARG A 301 -7.38 17.20 -0.28
N GLY A 302 -8.32 17.23 -1.20
CA GLY A 302 -7.98 17.25 -2.60
C GLY A 302 -9.11 17.62 -3.52
N THR A 303 -8.93 17.22 -4.78
CA THR A 303 -9.89 17.44 -5.84
C THR A 303 -9.89 16.27 -6.82
N ASN A 304 -10.98 16.13 -7.55
CA ASN A 304 -11.13 15.14 -8.60
C ASN A 304 -10.65 15.71 -9.95
N ILE A 305 -9.88 14.92 -10.70
CA ILE A 305 -9.40 15.27 -12.04
C ILE A 305 -10.46 14.89 -13.10
N GLY A 306 -11.67 15.44 -12.93
CA GLY A 306 -12.77 15.32 -13.88
C GLY A 306 -12.44 16.00 -15.23
N GLY A 307 -13.06 15.50 -16.29
CA GLY A 307 -12.91 16.02 -17.66
C GLY A 307 -11.59 15.67 -18.34
N TRP A 308 -10.68 14.92 -17.71
CA TRP A 308 -9.38 14.59 -18.29
C TRP A 308 -9.37 13.26 -19.07
N LEU A 309 -9.43 12.13 -18.34
CA LEU A 309 -9.53 10.78 -18.91
C LEU A 309 -10.98 10.33 -19.09
N VAL A 310 -11.87 10.93 -18.30
CA VAL A 310 -13.33 10.76 -18.35
C VAL A 310 -13.95 12.08 -18.79
N TRP A 311 -14.63 12.09 -19.93
CA TRP A 311 -15.13 13.32 -20.56
C TRP A 311 -16.63 13.47 -20.32
N GLU A 312 -16.98 14.16 -19.24
CA GLU A 312 -18.37 14.54 -19.02
C GLU A 312 -18.70 15.82 -19.79
N ASP A 313 -19.61 15.71 -20.77
CA ASP A 313 -19.93 16.74 -21.75
C ASP A 313 -20.31 18.06 -21.06
N TRP A 314 -21.06 17.96 -19.97
CA TRP A 314 -21.57 19.09 -19.19
C TRP A 314 -20.47 19.98 -18.60
N MET A 315 -19.27 19.44 -18.36
CA MET A 315 -18.13 20.22 -17.84
C MET A 315 -17.01 20.45 -18.86
N CYS A 316 -17.03 19.75 -19.99
CA CYS A 316 -15.93 19.71 -20.96
C CYS A 316 -16.09 20.72 -22.11
N GLY A 317 -17.22 21.44 -22.21
CA GLY A 317 -17.49 22.26 -23.41
C GLY A 317 -17.61 21.38 -24.68
N ILE A 318 -18.05 20.13 -24.49
CA ILE A 318 -18.29 19.16 -25.55
C ILE A 318 -19.81 18.99 -25.67
N THR A 319 -20.28 18.76 -26.89
CA THR A 319 -21.61 18.20 -27.12
C THR A 319 -21.52 17.00 -28.05
N ASP A 320 -22.19 15.91 -27.70
CA ASP A 320 -22.37 14.75 -28.55
C ASP A 320 -23.86 14.43 -28.75
N SER A 321 -24.37 14.61 -29.98
CA SER A 321 -25.76 14.26 -30.30
C SER A 321 -25.96 12.78 -30.65
N THR A 322 -24.87 12.01 -30.77
CA THR A 322 -24.89 10.62 -31.23
C THR A 322 -24.70 9.60 -30.11
N ASN A 323 -23.97 9.95 -29.06
CA ASN A 323 -23.78 9.14 -27.87
C ASN A 323 -24.02 9.99 -26.63
N PRO A 324 -24.76 9.51 -25.61
CA PRO A 324 -24.86 10.23 -24.34
C PRO A 324 -23.49 10.51 -23.69
N ASP A 325 -23.52 11.48 -22.78
CA ASP A 325 -22.47 11.91 -21.85
C ASP A 325 -21.45 10.79 -21.50
N ARG A 326 -20.15 11.13 -21.48
CA ARG A 326 -19.00 10.24 -21.13
C ARG A 326 -18.41 9.37 -22.23
N PHE A 327 -19.02 9.28 -23.42
CA PHE A 327 -18.53 8.43 -24.53
C PHE A 327 -18.11 9.13 -25.84
N PRO A 328 -17.59 10.37 -25.84
CA PRO A 328 -17.24 11.09 -27.08
C PRO A 328 -16.16 10.39 -27.91
N LEU A 329 -15.26 9.64 -27.29
CA LEU A 329 -14.23 8.87 -28.04
C LEU A 329 -14.85 7.87 -29.01
N ASN A 330 -15.95 7.21 -28.63
CA ASN A 330 -16.66 6.25 -29.51
C ASN A 330 -17.18 6.95 -30.77
N THR A 331 -17.66 8.19 -30.62
CA THR A 331 -18.14 9.03 -31.72
C THR A 331 -16.98 9.44 -32.64
N LEU A 332 -15.86 9.89 -32.07
CA LEU A 332 -14.68 10.27 -32.85
C LEU A 332 -14.11 9.09 -33.65
N GLU A 333 -14.01 7.91 -33.05
CA GLU A 333 -13.55 6.69 -33.72
C GLU A 333 -14.49 6.31 -34.88
N SER A 334 -15.80 6.38 -34.65
CA SER A 334 -16.82 6.12 -35.67
C SER A 334 -16.75 7.10 -36.84
N ARG A 335 -16.43 8.37 -36.58
CA ARG A 335 -16.39 9.43 -37.59
C ARG A 335 -15.07 9.48 -38.36
N PHE A 336 -13.94 9.28 -37.70
CA PHE A 336 -12.63 9.60 -38.25
C PHE A 336 -11.66 8.41 -38.31
N GLY A 337 -12.04 7.26 -37.73
CA GLY A 337 -11.15 6.12 -37.53
C GLY A 337 -10.20 6.30 -36.35
N THR A 338 -9.64 5.18 -35.89
CA THR A 338 -8.85 5.09 -34.65
C THR A 338 -7.66 6.05 -34.61
N ASP A 339 -6.85 6.14 -35.68
CA ASP A 339 -5.64 6.99 -35.67
C ASP A 339 -5.94 8.48 -35.47
N LYS A 340 -6.99 8.96 -36.17
CA LYS A 340 -7.42 10.35 -36.05
C LYS A 340 -8.09 10.60 -34.71
N ALA A 341 -8.93 9.68 -34.23
CA ALA A 341 -9.55 9.79 -32.92
C ALA A 341 -8.50 9.84 -31.79
N ASN A 342 -7.48 8.98 -31.85
CA ASN A 342 -6.33 9.01 -30.94
C ASN A 342 -5.58 10.35 -31.01
N THR A 343 -5.39 10.93 -32.20
CA THR A 343 -4.76 12.25 -32.33
C THR A 343 -5.56 13.35 -31.64
N LEU A 344 -6.89 13.31 -31.75
CA LEU A 344 -7.77 14.25 -31.05
C LEU A 344 -7.75 14.02 -29.54
N TRP A 345 -7.79 12.75 -29.11
CA TRP A 345 -7.68 12.38 -27.71
C TRP A 345 -6.36 12.90 -27.09
N GLU A 346 -5.23 12.71 -27.75
CA GLU A 346 -3.95 13.25 -27.29
C GLU A 346 -3.97 14.79 -27.22
N ALA A 347 -4.57 15.46 -28.20
CA ALA A 347 -4.74 16.92 -28.14
C ALA A 347 -5.58 17.35 -26.93
N TRP A 348 -6.62 16.60 -26.57
CA TRP A 348 -7.41 16.86 -25.37
C TRP A 348 -6.61 16.64 -24.09
N ILE A 349 -6.06 15.43 -23.89
CA ILE A 349 -5.34 15.05 -22.67
C ILE A 349 -4.21 16.02 -22.35
N ASN A 350 -3.40 16.35 -23.37
CA ASN A 350 -2.18 17.13 -23.18
C ASN A 350 -2.45 18.62 -22.89
N ASN A 351 -3.67 19.11 -23.17
CA ASN A 351 -4.05 20.51 -22.94
C ASN A 351 -5.06 20.69 -21.80
N TRP A 352 -5.78 19.64 -21.41
CA TRP A 352 -6.69 19.68 -20.26
C TRP A 352 -5.95 19.58 -18.93
N LEU A 353 -4.93 18.74 -18.80
CA LEU A 353 -4.13 18.62 -17.57
C LEU A 353 -2.64 18.72 -17.90
N THR A 354 -1.96 19.62 -17.20
CA THR A 354 -0.55 19.96 -17.44
C THR A 354 0.26 19.84 -16.15
N SER A 355 1.59 19.85 -16.23
CA SER A 355 2.44 19.87 -15.03
C SER A 355 2.15 21.06 -14.11
N ASP A 356 1.82 22.23 -14.68
CA ASP A 356 1.52 23.45 -13.92
C ASP A 356 0.27 23.27 -13.05
N ASP A 357 -0.69 22.45 -13.48
CA ASP A 357 -1.87 22.12 -12.68
C ASP A 357 -1.50 21.39 -11.38
N PHE A 358 -0.50 20.50 -11.41
CA PHE A 358 -0.03 19.82 -10.21
C PHE A 358 0.69 20.78 -9.24
N ASP A 359 1.46 21.75 -9.77
CA ASP A 359 2.04 22.82 -8.94
C ASP A 359 0.94 23.64 -8.27
N ASN A 360 -0.11 23.96 -9.02
CA ASN A 360 -1.28 24.68 -8.52
C ASN A 360 -2.04 23.91 -7.44
N ILE A 361 -2.26 22.61 -7.63
CA ILE A 361 -2.86 21.70 -6.63
C ILE A 361 -2.02 21.71 -5.34
N ALA A 362 -0.70 21.56 -5.44
CA ALA A 362 0.20 21.64 -4.29
C ALA A 362 0.14 23.02 -3.59
N ASN A 363 0.04 24.11 -4.36
CA ASN A 363 -0.04 25.48 -3.84
C ASN A 363 -1.35 25.82 -3.11
N ILE A 364 -2.44 25.10 -3.40
CA ILE A 364 -3.66 25.16 -2.58
C ILE A 364 -3.42 24.53 -1.21
N GLY A 365 -2.48 23.58 -1.11
CA GLY A 365 -2.27 22.75 0.08
C GLY A 365 -2.99 21.40 -0.01
N PHE A 366 -3.42 20.98 -1.21
CA PHE A 366 -3.96 19.63 -1.41
C PHE A 366 -2.86 18.58 -1.34
N ASN A 367 -3.20 17.42 -0.78
CA ASN A 367 -2.31 16.28 -0.63
C ASN A 367 -2.82 15.02 -1.34
N VAL A 368 -3.96 15.08 -2.03
CA VAL A 368 -4.50 13.97 -2.83
C VAL A 368 -5.16 14.50 -4.10
N ILE A 369 -5.11 13.69 -5.16
CA ILE A 369 -6.03 13.77 -6.30
C ILE A 369 -6.77 12.45 -6.45
N ARG A 370 -8.06 12.50 -6.83
CA ARG A 370 -8.77 11.33 -7.36
C ARG A 370 -8.78 11.40 -8.87
N LEU A 371 -8.45 10.29 -9.51
CA LEU A 371 -8.16 10.19 -10.93
C LEU A 371 -9.16 9.23 -11.59
N PRO A 372 -10.33 9.75 -12.02
CA PRO A 372 -11.30 8.97 -12.77
C PRO A 372 -10.70 8.44 -14.06
N PHE A 373 -10.85 7.14 -14.30
CA PHE A 373 -10.51 6.49 -15.56
C PHE A 373 -11.60 5.49 -15.96
N GLY A 374 -11.66 5.17 -17.24
CA GLY A 374 -12.61 4.26 -17.84
C GLY A 374 -11.95 3.15 -18.64
N PHE A 375 -12.73 2.12 -18.99
CA PHE A 375 -12.24 0.99 -19.79
C PHE A 375 -11.65 1.44 -21.15
N ARG A 376 -12.19 2.51 -21.76
CA ARG A 376 -11.67 3.06 -23.03
C ARG A 376 -10.29 3.69 -22.91
N ASN A 377 -9.86 4.07 -21.71
CA ASN A 377 -8.48 4.50 -21.49
C ASN A 377 -7.49 3.31 -21.58
N LEU A 378 -7.97 2.08 -21.35
CA LEU A 378 -7.17 0.86 -21.29
C LEU A 378 -7.34 -0.03 -22.53
N TYR A 379 -8.50 0.04 -23.20
CA TYR A 379 -8.87 -0.79 -24.34
C TYR A 379 -9.10 0.03 -25.62
N ASP A 380 -8.70 -0.52 -26.76
CA ASP A 380 -8.95 0.03 -28.08
C ASP A 380 -10.39 -0.25 -28.58
N ALA A 381 -10.77 0.33 -29.72
CA ALA A 381 -12.10 0.17 -30.35
C ALA A 381 -12.47 -1.29 -30.67
N SER A 382 -11.47 -2.15 -30.79
CA SER A 382 -11.63 -3.57 -31.08
C SER A 382 -11.75 -4.43 -29.83
N GLY A 383 -11.64 -3.83 -28.63
CA GLY A 383 -11.69 -4.53 -27.35
C GLY A 383 -10.37 -5.18 -26.95
N ASN A 384 -9.25 -4.80 -27.56
CA ASN A 384 -7.91 -5.23 -27.13
C ASN A 384 -7.34 -4.24 -26.13
N TRP A 385 -6.44 -4.71 -25.25
CA TRP A 385 -5.62 -3.81 -24.45
C TRP A 385 -4.79 -2.92 -25.36
N ARG A 386 -4.74 -1.63 -25.03
CA ARG A 386 -3.87 -0.69 -25.74
C ARG A 386 -2.43 -0.89 -25.30
N ASP A 387 -1.50 -0.72 -26.23
CA ASP A 387 -0.06 -0.73 -25.93
C ASP A 387 0.34 0.42 -24.99
N ASP A 388 -0.42 1.52 -25.00
CA ASP A 388 -0.21 2.72 -24.19
C ASP A 388 -1.14 2.83 -22.98
N ALA A 389 -1.84 1.75 -22.58
CA ALA A 389 -2.93 1.75 -21.60
C ALA A 389 -2.63 2.50 -20.28
N PHE A 390 -1.39 2.46 -19.79
CA PHE A 390 -0.99 3.12 -18.54
C PHE A 390 -0.25 4.44 -18.74
N THR A 391 0.07 4.84 -19.97
CA THR A 391 0.96 5.98 -20.25
C THR A 391 0.50 7.27 -19.59
N HIS A 392 -0.79 7.58 -19.70
CA HIS A 392 -1.37 8.80 -19.13
C HIS A 392 -1.51 8.73 -17.61
N LEU A 393 -1.94 7.59 -17.08
CA LEU A 393 -2.03 7.36 -15.64
C LEU A 393 -0.64 7.47 -14.99
N ASP A 394 0.38 6.84 -15.56
CA ASP A 394 1.76 6.89 -15.09
C ASP A 394 2.32 8.30 -15.09
N TRP A 395 2.01 9.09 -16.13
CA TRP A 395 2.40 10.48 -16.16
C TRP A 395 1.78 11.27 -15.01
N ALA A 396 0.47 11.14 -14.76
CA ALA A 396 -0.18 11.84 -13.64
C ALA A 396 0.36 11.38 -12.28
N VAL A 397 0.58 10.07 -12.09
CA VAL A 397 1.18 9.52 -10.87
C VAL A 397 2.59 10.08 -10.67
N ALA A 398 3.41 10.16 -11.71
CA ALA A 398 4.73 10.74 -11.64
C ALA A 398 4.70 12.25 -11.32
N GLN A 399 3.75 13.01 -11.86
CA GLN A 399 3.57 14.43 -11.53
C GLN A 399 3.14 14.64 -10.08
N ALA A 400 2.21 13.82 -9.59
CA ALA A 400 1.75 13.84 -8.21
C ALA A 400 2.88 13.48 -7.23
N LYS A 401 3.64 12.42 -7.54
CA LYS A 401 4.79 11.95 -6.76
C LYS A 401 5.86 13.01 -6.57
N GLN A 402 6.21 13.77 -7.60
CA GLN A 402 7.23 14.83 -7.53
C GLN A 402 6.91 15.94 -6.52
N ARG A 403 5.61 16.18 -6.29
CA ARG A 403 5.06 17.21 -5.41
C ARG A 403 4.54 16.67 -4.10
N GLY A 404 4.52 15.34 -3.98
CA GLY A 404 4.05 14.70 -2.79
C GLY A 404 2.53 14.78 -2.62
N ILE A 405 1.82 14.51 -3.70
CA ILE A 405 0.36 14.41 -3.76
C ILE A 405 0.05 12.92 -3.94
N TYR A 406 -0.81 12.37 -3.09
CA TYR A 406 -1.33 11.02 -3.23
C TYR A 406 -2.29 10.93 -4.42
N VAL A 407 -2.46 9.72 -4.96
CA VAL A 407 -3.41 9.45 -6.04
C VAL A 407 -4.40 8.39 -5.59
N ILE A 408 -5.69 8.64 -5.80
CA ILE A 408 -6.75 7.63 -5.76
C ILE A 408 -7.08 7.31 -7.22
N LEU A 409 -6.90 6.05 -7.63
CA LEU A 409 -7.34 5.61 -8.96
C LEU A 409 -8.80 5.19 -8.87
N ASP A 410 -9.65 5.79 -9.69
CA ASP A 410 -11.10 5.61 -9.65
C ASP A 410 -11.61 5.01 -10.95
N PHE A 411 -12.20 3.81 -10.86
CA PHE A 411 -12.80 3.17 -12.03
C PHE A 411 -14.22 3.69 -12.25
N HIS A 412 -14.29 4.70 -13.12
CA HIS A 412 -15.45 5.55 -13.28
C HIS A 412 -16.40 5.09 -14.40
N ILE A 413 -15.86 4.43 -15.43
CA ILE A 413 -16.62 4.00 -16.62
C ILE A 413 -16.26 2.55 -16.98
N TRP A 414 -17.24 1.66 -16.93
CA TRP A 414 -17.10 0.26 -17.35
C TRP A 414 -17.65 0.00 -18.75
N ALA A 415 -17.20 -1.11 -19.34
CA ALA A 415 -17.71 -1.56 -20.63
C ALA A 415 -19.21 -1.88 -20.53
N GLY A 416 -20.02 -1.31 -21.44
CA GLY A 416 -21.46 -1.50 -21.46
C GLY A 416 -22.29 -0.47 -20.67
N GLN A 417 -21.65 0.41 -19.88
CA GLN A 417 -22.33 1.45 -19.09
C GLN A 417 -23.30 2.30 -19.92
N GLN A 418 -22.92 2.67 -21.15
CA GLN A 418 -23.75 3.47 -22.08
C GLN A 418 -25.12 2.83 -22.41
N ALA A 419 -25.23 1.50 -22.31
CA ALA A 419 -26.46 0.77 -22.61
C ALA A 419 -27.32 0.56 -21.36
N SER A 420 -26.70 0.23 -20.23
CA SER A 420 -27.37 0.11 -18.94
C SER A 420 -26.40 0.34 -17.80
N TYR A 421 -26.71 1.34 -16.97
CA TYR A 421 -25.90 1.73 -15.84
C TYR A 421 -26.02 0.72 -14.66
N SER A 422 -27.18 0.12 -14.43
CA SER A 422 -27.33 -0.85 -13.33
C SER A 422 -26.85 -2.26 -13.67
N ALA A 423 -26.67 -2.57 -14.96
CA ALA A 423 -26.45 -3.95 -15.43
C ALA A 423 -25.25 -4.63 -14.77
N ILE A 424 -24.15 -3.91 -14.55
CA ILE A 424 -22.96 -4.46 -13.89
C ILE A 424 -23.23 -4.97 -12.47
N SER A 425 -24.18 -4.36 -11.76
CA SER A 425 -24.59 -4.78 -10.43
C SER A 425 -25.56 -5.96 -10.48
N GLU A 426 -26.30 -6.17 -11.57
CA GLU A 426 -27.38 -7.16 -11.61
C GLU A 426 -26.87 -8.61 -11.51
N ASN A 427 -27.64 -9.46 -10.82
CA ASN A 427 -27.35 -10.88 -10.70
C ASN A 427 -27.89 -11.65 -11.93
N THR A 428 -27.28 -11.38 -13.07
CA THR A 428 -27.54 -12.01 -14.38
C THR A 428 -26.23 -12.44 -15.03
N ASP A 429 -26.28 -13.27 -16.07
CA ASP A 429 -25.08 -13.69 -16.82
C ASP A 429 -24.35 -12.47 -17.43
N ASP A 430 -25.10 -11.49 -17.94
CA ASP A 430 -24.55 -10.23 -18.45
C ASP A 430 -23.90 -9.40 -17.35
N GLY A 431 -24.54 -9.31 -16.17
CA GLY A 431 -23.99 -8.62 -15.02
C GLY A 431 -22.71 -9.29 -14.52
N GLN A 432 -22.69 -10.62 -14.39
CA GLN A 432 -21.47 -11.37 -14.01
C GLN A 432 -20.35 -11.15 -15.03
N SER A 433 -20.65 -11.20 -16.32
CA SER A 433 -19.65 -10.95 -17.37
C SER A 433 -19.05 -9.54 -17.30
N GLN A 434 -19.86 -8.53 -16.96
CA GLN A 434 -19.37 -7.16 -16.73
C GLN A 434 -18.50 -7.06 -15.47
N ARG A 435 -18.86 -7.76 -14.39
CA ARG A 435 -18.05 -7.83 -13.16
C ARG A 435 -16.72 -8.50 -13.38
N ASP A 436 -16.71 -9.62 -14.10
CA ASP A 436 -15.49 -10.35 -14.43
C ASP A 436 -14.55 -9.47 -15.28
N ALA A 437 -15.10 -8.76 -16.28
CA ALA A 437 -14.32 -7.82 -17.10
C ALA A 437 -13.73 -6.66 -16.29
N ALA A 438 -14.51 -6.08 -15.37
CA ALA A 438 -14.02 -5.06 -14.44
C ALA A 438 -12.98 -5.61 -13.47
N GLY A 439 -13.15 -6.85 -13.00
CA GLY A 439 -12.16 -7.54 -12.17
C GLY A 439 -10.84 -7.77 -12.89
N GLU A 440 -10.84 -8.14 -14.17
CA GLU A 440 -9.62 -8.30 -14.97
C GLU A 440 -8.89 -6.96 -15.21
N ILE A 441 -9.64 -5.86 -15.34
CA ILE A 441 -9.06 -4.52 -15.33
C ILE A 441 -8.35 -4.28 -13.99
N TRP A 442 -9.03 -4.52 -12.88
CA TRP A 442 -8.45 -4.28 -11.55
C TRP A 442 -7.22 -5.13 -11.26
N LYS A 443 -7.19 -6.40 -11.66
CA LYS A 443 -5.99 -7.24 -11.53
C LYS A 443 -4.80 -6.61 -12.25
N LYS A 444 -5.00 -6.09 -13.47
CA LYS A 444 -3.94 -5.45 -14.25
C LYS A 444 -3.51 -4.09 -13.69
N VAL A 445 -4.47 -3.25 -13.28
CA VAL A 445 -4.18 -1.97 -12.62
C VAL A 445 -3.42 -2.19 -11.30
N ALA A 446 -3.88 -3.14 -10.48
CA ALA A 446 -3.22 -3.50 -9.23
C ALA A 446 -1.82 -4.05 -9.45
N THR A 447 -1.63 -4.90 -10.48
CA THR A 447 -0.30 -5.43 -10.84
C THR A 447 0.65 -4.31 -11.25
N HIS A 448 0.18 -3.39 -12.10
CA HIS A 448 0.98 -2.29 -12.62
C HIS A 448 1.44 -1.31 -11.53
N TYR A 449 0.58 -1.03 -10.55
CA TYR A 449 0.88 -0.13 -9.45
C TYR A 449 1.31 -0.83 -8.15
N LEU A 450 1.63 -2.12 -8.18
CA LEU A 450 2.14 -2.84 -7.02
C LEU A 450 3.47 -2.20 -6.56
N GLY A 451 3.63 -2.03 -5.25
CA GLY A 451 4.72 -1.26 -4.64
C GLY A 451 4.64 0.28 -4.73
N GLU A 452 3.74 0.89 -5.50
CA GLU A 452 3.69 2.37 -5.65
C GLU A 452 2.93 3.06 -4.51
N SER A 453 3.66 3.52 -3.50
CA SER A 453 3.12 4.14 -2.28
C SER A 453 2.45 5.50 -2.48
N ILE A 454 2.65 6.15 -3.63
CA ILE A 454 1.90 7.37 -3.97
C ILE A 454 0.43 7.08 -4.29
N ILE A 455 0.11 5.86 -4.69
CA ILE A 455 -1.30 5.50 -4.82
C ILE A 455 -1.86 5.23 -3.42
N ALA A 456 -2.67 6.15 -2.92
CA ALA A 456 -3.31 6.04 -1.61
C ALA A 456 -4.33 4.90 -1.58
N ALA A 457 -5.16 4.80 -2.63
CA ALA A 457 -6.24 3.83 -2.68
C ALA A 457 -6.66 3.50 -4.12
N PHE A 458 -7.35 2.37 -4.25
CA PHE A 458 -8.15 2.03 -5.42
C PHE A 458 -9.62 2.22 -5.09
N ASP A 459 -10.28 3.13 -5.79
CA ASP A 459 -11.72 3.33 -5.75
C ASP A 459 -12.37 2.44 -6.80
N VAL A 460 -12.91 1.31 -6.34
CA VAL A 460 -13.11 0.14 -7.21
C VAL A 460 -14.21 0.35 -8.24
N ILE A 461 -15.18 1.22 -7.95
CA ILE A 461 -16.25 1.54 -8.88
C ILE A 461 -16.97 2.82 -8.45
N ASN A 462 -17.11 3.77 -9.38
CA ASN A 462 -17.86 5.00 -9.15
C ASN A 462 -19.38 4.76 -9.16
N GLU A 463 -20.06 5.23 -8.13
CA GLU A 463 -21.52 5.30 -7.96
C GLU A 463 -22.27 4.04 -8.44
N PRO A 464 -21.96 2.85 -7.92
CA PRO A 464 -22.67 1.64 -8.32
C PRO A 464 -24.13 1.73 -7.88
N THR A 465 -25.06 1.53 -8.82
CA THR A 465 -26.52 1.51 -8.53
C THR A 465 -27.06 0.08 -8.59
N GLY A 466 -28.24 -0.13 -7.99
CA GLY A 466 -28.96 -1.42 -8.02
C GLY A 466 -28.85 -2.22 -6.72
N SER A 467 -29.78 -3.16 -6.51
CA SER A 467 -29.94 -3.91 -5.24
C SER A 467 -28.79 -4.87 -4.89
N TRP A 468 -27.82 -5.01 -5.79
CA TRP A 468 -26.70 -5.94 -5.71
C TRP A 468 -25.34 -5.24 -5.78
N GLY A 469 -25.29 -3.90 -5.60
CA GLY A 469 -24.04 -3.13 -5.62
C GLY A 469 -22.96 -3.66 -4.66
N ASN A 470 -23.35 -4.33 -3.58
CA ASN A 470 -22.39 -4.95 -2.67
C ASN A 470 -21.72 -6.21 -3.24
N ASN A 471 -22.42 -7.02 -4.06
CA ASN A 471 -21.81 -8.19 -4.72
C ASN A 471 -20.82 -7.75 -5.79
N LEU A 472 -21.17 -6.72 -6.55
CA LEU A 472 -20.24 -6.05 -7.46
C LEU A 472 -18.96 -5.66 -6.73
N GLN A 473 -19.09 -4.92 -5.65
CA GLN A 473 -17.93 -4.45 -4.90
C GLN A 473 -17.16 -5.58 -4.22
N GLN A 474 -17.81 -6.68 -3.84
CA GLN A 474 -17.14 -7.90 -3.36
C GLN A 474 -16.28 -8.55 -4.46
N ASP A 475 -16.79 -8.66 -5.68
CA ASP A 475 -16.06 -9.25 -6.81
C ASP A 475 -14.82 -8.41 -7.14
N LEU A 476 -14.96 -7.08 -7.14
CA LEU A 476 -13.84 -6.17 -7.39
C LEU A 476 -12.84 -6.14 -6.23
N TYR A 477 -13.31 -6.19 -4.98
CA TYR A 477 -12.45 -6.38 -3.80
C TYR A 477 -11.60 -7.64 -3.94
N ASN A 478 -12.23 -8.78 -4.28
CA ASN A 478 -11.54 -10.05 -4.47
C ASN A 478 -10.53 -9.98 -5.63
N ALA A 479 -10.88 -9.30 -6.72
CA ALA A 479 -9.99 -9.11 -7.86
C ALA A 479 -8.73 -8.31 -7.47
N VAL A 480 -8.88 -7.18 -6.78
CA VAL A 480 -7.74 -6.40 -6.27
C VAL A 480 -6.92 -7.23 -5.28
N ARG A 481 -7.56 -7.86 -4.29
CA ARG A 481 -6.87 -8.64 -3.25
C ARG A 481 -6.16 -9.90 -3.76
N SER A 482 -6.54 -10.40 -4.94
CA SER A 482 -5.79 -11.47 -5.61
C SER A 482 -4.40 -11.03 -6.10
N VAL A 483 -4.11 -9.72 -6.09
CA VAL A 483 -2.85 -9.12 -6.56
C VAL A 483 -2.20 -8.23 -5.49
N ASP A 484 -2.96 -7.32 -4.88
CA ASP A 484 -2.48 -6.37 -3.88
C ASP A 484 -3.24 -6.58 -2.56
N ALA A 485 -2.58 -7.28 -1.63
CA ALA A 485 -3.12 -7.58 -0.31
C ALA A 485 -3.27 -6.34 0.59
N ASN A 486 -2.54 -5.25 0.29
CA ASN A 486 -2.28 -4.18 1.25
C ASN A 486 -2.83 -2.81 0.81
N ARG A 487 -3.26 -2.59 -0.43
CA ARG A 487 -3.82 -1.29 -0.85
C ARG A 487 -5.12 -0.97 -0.11
N ILE A 488 -5.36 0.29 0.22
CA ILE A 488 -6.72 0.71 0.62
C ILE A 488 -7.66 0.53 -0.57
N ILE A 489 -8.81 -0.09 -0.33
CA ILE A 489 -9.90 -0.17 -1.31
C ILE A 489 -11.02 0.77 -0.85
N ILE A 490 -11.43 1.70 -1.72
CA ILE A 490 -12.56 2.58 -1.46
C ILE A 490 -13.83 1.91 -2.01
N HIS A 491 -14.87 1.88 -1.19
CA HIS A 491 -16.20 1.42 -1.55
C HIS A 491 -17.21 2.56 -1.49
N GLU A 492 -18.00 2.72 -2.54
CA GLU A 492 -19.01 3.76 -2.67
C GLU A 492 -20.43 3.20 -2.52
N SER A 493 -21.41 4.07 -2.25
CA SER A 493 -22.85 3.72 -2.21
C SER A 493 -23.19 2.50 -1.34
N ILE A 494 -22.41 2.29 -0.28
CA ILE A 494 -22.53 1.13 0.60
C ILE A 494 -22.94 1.56 2.01
N SER A 495 -23.74 0.73 2.68
CA SER A 495 -24.17 1.02 4.05
C SER A 495 -24.02 -0.15 5.02
N THR A 496 -23.46 -1.26 4.55
CA THR A 496 -23.31 -2.51 5.29
C THR A 496 -21.97 -2.54 6.02
N ASP A 497 -21.95 -3.13 7.21
CA ASP A 497 -20.72 -3.37 7.97
C ASP A 497 -19.74 -4.23 7.15
N PRO A 498 -18.47 -3.80 6.95
CA PRO A 498 -17.48 -4.52 6.15
C PRO A 498 -17.18 -5.93 6.65
N SER A 499 -17.38 -6.21 7.95
CA SER A 499 -17.21 -7.55 8.52
C SER A 499 -18.18 -8.58 7.93
N THR A 500 -19.32 -8.15 7.39
CA THR A 500 -20.28 -9.00 6.65
C THR A 500 -19.62 -9.69 5.46
N TYR A 501 -18.63 -9.01 4.86
CA TYR A 501 -17.93 -9.42 3.65
C TYR A 501 -16.49 -9.89 3.93
N GLY A 502 -16.01 -9.73 5.18
CA GLY A 502 -14.63 -9.98 5.55
C GLY A 502 -13.64 -8.97 4.94
N TRP A 503 -14.12 -7.77 4.60
CA TRP A 503 -13.26 -6.74 4.02
C TRP A 503 -12.32 -6.14 5.07
N THR A 504 -11.06 -5.98 4.68
CA THR A 504 -10.02 -5.35 5.48
C THR A 504 -9.33 -4.26 4.68
N ASN A 505 -8.83 -3.26 5.40
CA ASN A 505 -8.16 -2.10 4.82
C ASN A 505 -9.02 -1.38 3.76
N VAL A 506 -10.22 -0.97 4.17
CA VAL A 506 -11.22 -0.34 3.31
C VAL A 506 -11.69 1.00 3.85
N VAL A 507 -12.00 1.91 2.94
CA VAL A 507 -12.59 3.22 3.23
C VAL A 507 -13.95 3.27 2.56
N TYR A 508 -14.97 3.82 3.24
CA TYR A 508 -16.24 4.08 2.60
C TYR A 508 -16.32 5.53 2.16
N SER A 509 -16.78 5.74 0.92
CA SER A 509 -16.91 7.05 0.30
C SER A 509 -18.38 7.35 -0.03
N PHE A 510 -18.79 8.60 0.14
CA PHE A 510 -20.07 9.11 -0.33
C PHE A 510 -19.89 10.38 -1.14
N HIS A 511 -20.84 10.61 -2.06
CA HIS A 511 -20.94 11.81 -2.88
C HIS A 511 -22.18 12.61 -2.45
N GLU A 512 -22.03 13.91 -2.23
CA GLU A 512 -23.15 14.76 -1.78
C GLU A 512 -23.21 16.08 -2.54
N TYR A 513 -24.28 16.24 -3.31
CA TYR A 513 -24.55 17.39 -4.18
C TYR A 513 -25.87 18.12 -3.84
N LEU A 514 -26.66 17.62 -2.89
CA LEU A 514 -27.91 18.23 -2.45
C LEU A 514 -27.70 19.47 -1.59
N MET A 515 -26.47 19.74 -1.15
CA MET A 515 -26.10 20.95 -0.39
C MET A 515 -25.78 22.15 -1.28
N MET A 516 -26.18 22.12 -2.55
CA MET A 516 -25.97 23.21 -3.50
C MET A 516 -27.12 24.23 -3.46
N GLY A 517 -26.79 25.52 -3.30
CA GLY A 517 -27.79 26.59 -3.31
C GLY A 517 -27.61 27.61 -2.18
N SER A 518 -28.50 28.60 -2.12
CA SER A 518 -28.39 29.73 -1.20
C SER A 518 -29.07 29.51 0.16
N ASP A 519 -29.83 28.42 0.34
CA ASP A 519 -30.48 28.14 1.63
C ASP A 519 -29.52 27.45 2.58
N TYR A 520 -28.76 28.28 3.30
CA TYR A 520 -27.79 27.82 4.29
C TYR A 520 -28.41 26.92 5.36
N SER A 521 -29.62 27.22 5.84
CA SER A 521 -30.22 26.46 6.94
C SER A 521 -30.63 25.05 6.49
N SER A 522 -31.23 24.95 5.31
CA SER A 522 -31.56 23.65 4.71
C SER A 522 -30.30 22.85 4.38
N ASN A 523 -29.23 23.50 3.90
CA ASN A 523 -27.97 22.81 3.61
C ASN A 523 -27.26 22.29 4.87
N VAL A 524 -27.31 23.04 5.99
CA VAL A 524 -26.79 22.57 7.29
C VAL A 524 -27.57 21.35 7.77
N GLN A 525 -28.90 21.33 7.59
CA GLN A 525 -29.72 20.17 7.91
C GLN A 525 -29.35 18.98 7.00
N GLN A 526 -29.22 19.22 5.69
CA GLN A 526 -28.81 18.20 4.73
C GLN A 526 -27.46 17.59 5.11
N TYR A 527 -26.45 18.39 5.50
CA TYR A 527 -25.15 17.89 5.96
C TYR A 527 -25.30 16.92 7.14
N ALA A 528 -26.15 17.26 8.12
CA ALA A 528 -26.38 16.39 9.27
C ALA A 528 -27.03 15.05 8.87
N GLU A 529 -27.99 15.08 7.96
CA GLU A 529 -28.77 13.91 7.52
C GLU A 529 -28.01 12.99 6.55
N SER A 530 -27.06 13.53 5.79
CA SER A 530 -26.38 12.83 4.68
C SER A 530 -24.87 12.66 4.83
N VAL A 531 -24.17 13.57 5.50
CA VAL A 531 -22.72 13.45 5.69
C VAL A 531 -22.45 12.94 7.09
N GLN A 532 -22.91 13.67 8.12
CA GLN A 532 -22.65 13.30 9.50
C GLN A 532 -23.27 11.95 9.87
N ALA A 533 -24.50 11.67 9.42
CA ALA A 533 -25.17 10.41 9.70
C ALA A 533 -24.40 9.18 9.18
N TYR A 534 -23.81 9.26 7.99
CA TYR A 534 -22.99 8.17 7.46
C TYR A 534 -21.63 8.07 8.14
N VAL A 535 -20.98 9.21 8.43
CA VAL A 535 -19.73 9.23 9.20
C VAL A 535 -19.93 8.58 10.57
N ASP A 536 -20.99 8.93 11.30
CA ASP A 536 -21.29 8.35 12.62
C ASP A 536 -21.55 6.84 12.51
N LYS A 537 -22.31 6.42 11.47
CA LYS A 537 -22.60 5.01 11.21
C LYS A 537 -21.32 4.22 10.90
N TRP A 538 -20.47 4.69 10.00
CA TRP A 538 -19.27 3.97 9.58
C TRP A 538 -18.16 4.02 10.63
N THR A 539 -18.10 5.09 11.42
CA THR A 539 -17.25 5.13 12.63
C THR A 539 -17.66 4.04 13.62
N SER A 540 -18.96 3.73 13.74
CA SER A 540 -19.42 2.63 14.60
C SER A 540 -19.00 1.24 14.10
N TYR A 541 -18.67 1.10 12.81
CA TYR A 541 -18.07 -0.10 12.22
C TYR A 541 -16.53 -0.10 12.32
N GLY A 542 -15.93 0.99 12.81
CA GLY A 542 -14.48 1.12 12.94
C GLY A 542 -13.78 1.24 11.59
N ILE A 543 -14.39 1.93 10.61
CA ILE A 543 -13.77 2.21 9.30
C ILE A 543 -13.74 3.70 8.98
N PRO A 544 -12.76 4.17 8.18
CA PRO A 544 -12.68 5.57 7.81
C PRO A 544 -13.75 5.92 6.77
N SER A 545 -14.17 7.18 6.81
CA SER A 545 -15.12 7.77 5.87
C SER A 545 -14.44 8.81 4.98
N MET A 546 -14.93 8.99 3.76
CA MET A 546 -14.48 10.02 2.83
C MET A 546 -15.67 10.70 2.16
N LEU A 547 -15.65 12.04 2.09
CA LEU A 547 -16.52 12.79 1.19
C LEU A 547 -15.83 12.87 -0.18
N GLY A 548 -15.97 11.82 -0.98
CA GLY A 548 -15.22 11.61 -2.23
C GLY A 548 -15.55 12.59 -3.34
N GLU A 549 -16.79 13.09 -3.33
CA GLU A 549 -17.23 14.15 -4.23
C GLU A 549 -18.27 15.04 -3.56
N PHE A 550 -18.16 16.34 -3.77
CA PHE A 550 -19.18 17.31 -3.40
C PHE A 550 -18.92 18.65 -4.08
N MET A 551 -19.95 19.48 -4.07
CA MET A 551 -19.82 20.87 -4.49
C MET A 551 -20.79 21.78 -3.73
N ALA A 552 -20.32 22.97 -3.37
CA ALA A 552 -21.07 24.03 -2.70
C ALA A 552 -20.35 25.38 -2.89
N ASP A 553 -20.95 26.49 -2.48
CA ASP A 553 -20.32 27.81 -2.44
C ASP A 553 -20.77 28.64 -1.24
N GLY A 554 -20.10 29.77 -1.00
CA GLY A 554 -20.49 30.75 0.01
C GLY A 554 -20.47 30.16 1.43
N GLU A 555 -21.43 30.57 2.27
CA GLU A 555 -21.49 30.14 3.67
C GLU A 555 -21.61 28.61 3.83
N THR A 556 -22.32 27.95 2.91
CA THR A 556 -22.48 26.50 2.91
C THR A 556 -21.15 25.78 2.73
N LEU A 557 -20.33 26.19 1.74
CA LEU A 557 -19.02 25.58 1.53
C LEU A 557 -18.10 25.78 2.74
N SER A 558 -18.08 26.98 3.32
CA SER A 558 -17.32 27.25 4.54
C SER A 558 -17.78 26.36 5.70
N TYR A 559 -19.08 26.13 5.87
CA TYR A 559 -19.62 25.25 6.89
C TYR A 559 -19.17 23.80 6.69
N ILE A 560 -19.33 23.27 5.47
CA ILE A 560 -18.93 21.89 5.12
C ILE A 560 -17.43 21.68 5.42
N LEU A 561 -16.57 22.55 4.91
CA LEU A 561 -15.12 22.45 5.12
C LEU A 561 -14.74 22.56 6.60
N ASN A 562 -15.40 23.44 7.37
CA ASN A 562 -15.16 23.56 8.80
C ASN A 562 -15.62 22.32 9.58
N GLN A 563 -16.77 21.73 9.25
CA GLN A 563 -17.23 20.49 9.89
C GLN A 563 -16.32 19.32 9.54
N ALA A 564 -16.00 19.13 8.26
CA ALA A 564 -15.12 18.07 7.80
C ALA A 564 -13.75 18.15 8.50
N ASN A 565 -13.15 19.34 8.53
CA ASN A 565 -11.85 19.55 9.18
C ASN A 565 -11.90 19.39 10.70
N LYS A 566 -13.00 19.79 11.36
CA LYS A 566 -13.17 19.63 12.81
C LYS A 566 -13.10 18.16 13.24
N TYR A 567 -13.56 17.25 12.37
CA TYR A 567 -13.61 15.81 12.63
C TYR A 567 -12.61 15.01 11.79
N ASN A 568 -11.62 15.66 11.18
CA ASN A 568 -10.62 15.03 10.31
C ASN A 568 -11.21 14.17 9.18
N LEU A 569 -12.41 14.51 8.70
CA LEU A 569 -13.00 13.83 7.55
C LEU A 569 -12.18 14.14 6.30
N SER A 570 -11.75 13.10 5.58
CA SER A 570 -11.11 13.27 4.28
C SER A 570 -12.14 13.70 3.23
N TRP A 571 -11.77 14.60 2.32
CA TRP A 571 -12.69 15.15 1.33
C TRP A 571 -12.01 15.53 0.01
N LEU A 572 -12.76 15.42 -1.09
CA LEU A 572 -12.31 15.86 -2.40
C LEU A 572 -13.42 16.65 -3.10
N SER A 573 -13.07 17.84 -3.62
CA SER A 573 -14.00 18.63 -4.40
C SER A 573 -14.24 18.01 -5.78
N TRP A 574 -15.47 18.14 -6.29
CA TRP A 574 -15.75 17.92 -7.70
C TRP A 574 -15.99 19.27 -8.39
N ALA A 575 -15.05 19.82 -9.17
CA ALA A 575 -13.82 19.20 -9.68
C ALA A 575 -12.66 20.20 -9.87
N HIS A 576 -11.52 19.68 -10.32
CA HIS A 576 -10.32 20.46 -10.61
C HIS A 576 -10.56 21.52 -11.69
N SER A 577 -11.03 21.11 -12.87
CA SER A 577 -11.20 22.00 -14.01
C SER A 577 -12.56 21.80 -14.68
N THR A 578 -13.11 22.88 -15.23
CA THR A 578 -14.34 22.86 -16.05
C THR A 578 -14.25 23.92 -17.15
N VAL A 579 -15.16 23.90 -18.11
CA VAL A 579 -15.31 24.96 -19.12
C VAL A 579 -16.47 25.87 -18.73
N ASN A 580 -16.15 27.06 -18.23
CA ASN A 580 -17.14 28.11 -17.94
C ASN A 580 -18.30 27.69 -16.98
N MET A 581 -18.01 26.85 -15.98
CA MET A 581 -19.02 26.34 -15.03
C MET A 581 -18.97 27.00 -13.64
N GLY A 582 -18.13 28.03 -13.46
CA GLY A 582 -18.09 28.86 -12.27
C GLY A 582 -17.68 28.09 -11.01
N ARG A 583 -18.67 27.75 -10.17
CA ARG A 583 -18.45 27.08 -8.88
C ARG A 583 -18.07 25.59 -9.00
N TRP A 584 -18.20 24.99 -10.18
CA TRP A 584 -17.91 23.57 -10.39
C TRP A 584 -16.44 23.27 -10.64
N GLY A 585 -15.65 24.26 -11.05
CA GLY A 585 -14.21 24.08 -11.26
C GLY A 585 -13.42 24.97 -10.33
N LEU A 586 -12.42 24.43 -9.64
CA LEU A 586 -11.38 25.24 -8.99
C LEU A 586 -10.66 26.12 -10.01
N TRP A 587 -10.52 25.59 -11.22
CA TRP A 587 -10.11 26.28 -12.43
C TRP A 587 -11.19 26.19 -13.50
N ASN A 588 -11.35 27.28 -14.26
CA ASN A 588 -12.30 27.36 -15.35
C ASN A 588 -11.55 27.76 -16.63
N HIS A 589 -11.60 26.91 -17.66
CA HIS A 589 -11.21 27.34 -19.00
C HIS A 589 -12.13 28.48 -19.45
N GLN A 590 -11.57 29.43 -20.20
CA GLN A 590 -12.42 30.31 -21.01
C GLN A 590 -13.24 29.44 -21.98
N GLY A 591 -14.48 29.86 -22.25
CA GLY A 591 -15.41 29.06 -23.05
C GLY A 591 -14.85 28.71 -24.43
N PHE A 592 -14.69 27.42 -24.68
CA PHE A 592 -14.54 26.81 -25.99
C PHE A 592 -15.59 25.72 -26.11
N TYR A 593 -16.22 25.60 -27.27
CA TYR A 593 -17.32 24.65 -27.47
C TYR A 593 -17.07 23.86 -28.74
N VAL A 594 -17.14 22.53 -28.63
CA VAL A 594 -16.91 21.59 -29.72
C VAL A 594 -18.08 20.62 -29.79
N ASP A 595 -18.67 20.47 -30.97
CA ASP A 595 -19.64 19.41 -31.23
C ASP A 595 -18.91 18.21 -31.84
N VAL A 596 -18.58 17.22 -31.02
CA VAL A 596 -17.85 16.02 -31.48
C VAL A 596 -18.66 15.18 -32.47
N SER A 597 -19.98 15.37 -32.54
CA SER A 597 -20.85 14.66 -33.47
C SER A 597 -20.91 15.31 -34.87
N SER A 598 -20.64 16.63 -34.98
CA SER A 598 -20.80 17.36 -36.24
C SER A 598 -19.57 18.15 -36.71
N ASP A 599 -18.73 18.68 -35.82
CA ASP A 599 -17.57 19.49 -36.21
C ASP A 599 -16.55 18.69 -37.03
N SER A 600 -15.80 19.38 -37.89
CA SER A 600 -14.76 18.76 -38.71
C SER A 600 -13.56 18.33 -37.86
N TYR A 601 -12.82 17.31 -38.31
CA TYR A 601 -11.58 16.87 -37.64
C TYR A 601 -10.62 18.05 -37.37
N ASP A 602 -10.40 18.92 -38.36
CA ASP A 602 -9.49 20.07 -38.21
C ASP A 602 -10.02 21.11 -37.22
N THR A 603 -11.35 21.30 -37.16
CA THR A 603 -11.99 22.19 -36.16
C THR A 603 -11.76 21.67 -34.75
N ILE A 604 -12.02 20.37 -34.52
CA ILE A 604 -11.86 19.74 -33.21
C ILE A 604 -10.38 19.79 -32.81
N LEU A 605 -9.47 19.36 -33.70
CA LEU A 605 -8.04 19.36 -33.44
C LEU A 605 -7.52 20.76 -33.12
N SER A 606 -7.93 21.77 -33.90
CA SER A 606 -7.52 23.15 -33.68
C SER A 606 -8.04 23.69 -32.35
N SER A 607 -9.27 23.36 -31.96
CA SER A 607 -9.86 23.78 -30.69
C SER A 607 -9.12 23.16 -29.49
N TRP A 608 -8.94 21.84 -29.50
CA TRP A 608 -8.31 21.12 -28.39
C TRP A 608 -6.80 21.34 -28.30
N SER A 609 -6.11 21.49 -29.44
CA SER A 609 -4.67 21.84 -29.45
C SER A 609 -4.37 23.27 -29.00
N ASN A 610 -5.37 24.15 -29.02
CA ASN A 610 -5.26 25.55 -28.60
C ASN A 610 -6.26 25.86 -27.48
N MET A 611 -6.46 24.90 -26.57
CA MET A 611 -7.40 25.03 -25.47
C MET A 611 -7.09 26.32 -24.69
N PRO A 612 -8.08 27.22 -24.48
CA PRO A 612 -7.86 28.45 -23.74
C PRO A 612 -7.30 28.20 -22.35
N SER A 613 -6.49 29.13 -21.87
CA SER A 613 -5.93 29.05 -20.53
C SER A 613 -7.03 29.05 -19.47
N LYS A 614 -6.76 28.32 -18.38
CA LYS A 614 -7.64 28.26 -17.22
C LYS A 614 -7.47 29.51 -16.36
N GLN A 615 -8.58 29.95 -15.77
CA GLN A 615 -8.61 30.98 -14.75
C GLN A 615 -9.02 30.37 -13.43
N GLN A 616 -8.37 30.81 -12.35
CA GLN A 616 -8.74 30.44 -10.99
C GLN A 616 -10.19 30.88 -10.72
N SER A 617 -10.98 30.02 -10.09
CA SER A 617 -12.33 30.37 -9.66
C SER A 617 -12.31 31.49 -8.62
N THR A 618 -13.07 32.54 -8.87
CA THR A 618 -13.28 33.63 -7.90
C THR A 618 -14.38 33.33 -6.88
N ILE A 619 -15.00 32.14 -6.97
CA ILE A 619 -16.15 31.77 -6.14
C ILE A 619 -15.72 30.85 -5.00
N ILE A 620 -14.96 29.79 -5.33
CA ILE A 620 -14.72 28.68 -4.40
C ILE A 620 -13.24 28.48 -4.03
N TYR A 621 -12.30 29.02 -4.81
CA TYR A 621 -10.87 28.69 -4.67
C TYR A 621 -10.32 29.04 -3.30
N ASP A 622 -10.56 30.26 -2.82
CA ASP A 622 -10.02 30.72 -1.53
C ASP A 622 -10.61 29.93 -0.36
N GLN A 623 -11.86 29.48 -0.48
CA GLN A 623 -12.51 28.66 0.54
C GLN A 623 -11.88 27.27 0.61
N PHE A 624 -11.65 26.61 -0.53
CA PHE A 624 -10.95 25.33 -0.57
C PHE A 624 -9.50 25.43 -0.13
N LYS A 625 -8.80 26.50 -0.51
CA LYS A 625 -7.45 26.79 -0.02
C LYS A 625 -7.40 26.98 1.50
N ALA A 626 -8.36 27.71 2.07
CA ALA A 626 -8.48 27.83 3.51
C ALA A 626 -8.80 26.47 4.16
N GLY A 627 -9.72 25.70 3.58
CA GLY A 627 -10.09 24.36 4.05
C GLY A 627 -8.96 23.34 3.95
N ALA A 628 -8.04 23.48 3.00
CA ALA A 628 -6.87 22.62 2.88
C ALA A 628 -5.83 22.84 4.01
N THR A 629 -5.99 23.86 4.86
CA THR A 629 -5.05 24.13 5.95
C THR A 629 -5.01 22.98 6.96
N GLY A 630 -3.90 22.25 7.03
CA GLY A 630 -3.75 21.06 7.88
C GLY A 630 -3.80 19.72 7.13
N SER A 631 -3.79 19.73 5.80
CA SER A 631 -3.50 18.53 5.00
C SER A 631 -2.12 17.97 5.36
N THR A 632 -2.04 16.67 5.59
CA THR A 632 -0.76 15.97 5.79
C THR A 632 -0.12 15.73 4.41
N SER A 633 0.70 16.66 3.91
CA SER A 633 1.31 16.52 2.57
C SER A 633 2.38 15.41 2.54
N VAL A 634 2.65 14.84 1.36
CA VAL A 634 3.84 13.98 1.21
C VAL A 634 5.12 14.82 1.16
N SER A 635 5.04 16.13 0.95
CA SER A 635 6.19 17.04 0.87
C SER A 635 6.68 17.63 2.19
N GLN A 636 5.97 17.45 3.32
CA GLN A 636 6.60 17.49 4.64
C GLN A 636 7.66 16.35 4.81
N ARG A 637 7.87 15.53 3.76
CA ARG A 637 8.85 14.45 3.62
C ARG A 637 10.01 14.77 2.64
N LYS A 638 10.29 16.04 2.29
CA LYS A 638 11.55 16.42 1.59
C LYS A 638 12.61 16.91 2.59
N ARG A 639 13.68 16.11 2.74
CA ARG A 639 15.03 16.58 3.11
C ARG A 639 15.43 17.74 2.20
N ASP A 640 15.97 18.80 2.79
CA ASP A 640 16.72 19.84 2.07
C ASP A 640 17.93 19.22 1.37
N VAL A 641 17.89 19.14 0.04
CA VAL A 641 19.06 18.86 -0.81
C VAL A 641 19.63 20.20 -1.26
N PRO A 642 20.89 20.57 -0.90
CA PRO A 642 21.49 21.81 -1.38
C PRO A 642 21.73 21.80 -2.90
N PRO A 643 21.68 22.96 -3.57
CA PRO A 643 21.70 23.06 -5.03
C PRO A 643 23.07 22.66 -5.61
N THR A 644 23.06 21.73 -6.57
CA THR A 644 24.25 21.41 -7.37
C THR A 644 24.71 22.64 -8.14
N LYS A 645 25.88 23.19 -7.78
CA LYS A 645 26.60 24.18 -8.59
C LYS A 645 26.93 23.58 -9.96
N ARG A 646 26.45 24.22 -11.03
CA ARG A 646 26.99 24.06 -12.39
C ARG A 646 28.51 24.21 -12.34
N LEU A 647 29.25 23.16 -12.67
CA LEU A 647 30.66 23.26 -13.01
C LEU A 647 30.83 23.41 -14.52
N THR A 648 31.27 24.60 -14.89
CA THR A 648 31.78 24.95 -16.21
C THR A 648 33.08 24.17 -16.46
N ALA A 649 33.15 23.43 -17.56
CA ALA A 649 34.39 22.81 -18.00
C ALA A 649 35.30 23.89 -18.60
N ARG A 650 36.33 24.32 -17.85
CA ARG A 650 37.47 25.05 -18.41
C ARG A 650 38.47 24.07 -19.01
N HIS A 651 38.66 24.19 -20.32
CA HIS A 651 39.81 23.68 -21.04
C HIS A 651 41.12 24.30 -20.53
N GLY A 652 42.12 23.45 -20.30
CA GLY A 652 43.52 23.82 -20.11
C GLY A 652 44.40 22.59 -20.31
N GLY A 653 44.79 22.33 -21.55
CA GLY A 653 45.45 21.09 -21.95
C GLY A 653 46.96 21.04 -21.72
N ARG A 654 47.53 19.83 -21.85
CA ARG A 654 48.74 19.56 -22.65
C ARG A 654 48.98 18.05 -22.84
N SER A 655 48.78 17.62 -24.09
CA SER A 655 49.59 16.70 -24.93
C SER A 655 50.62 15.77 -24.26
N ARG A 656 50.52 14.46 -24.58
CA ARG A 656 51.53 13.76 -25.41
C ARG A 656 50.95 12.51 -26.11
N ARG A 657 51.35 12.36 -27.37
CA ARG A 657 51.00 11.33 -28.38
C ARG A 657 51.60 9.95 -28.06
N SER A 658 50.94 8.87 -28.48
CA SER A 658 51.43 7.96 -29.55
C SER A 658 50.56 6.70 -29.77
N ASN A 659 50.10 6.52 -31.02
CA ASN A 659 49.99 5.30 -31.85
C ASN A 659 49.08 4.09 -31.47
N LEU A 660 48.03 3.92 -32.31
CA LEU A 660 47.34 2.73 -32.90
C LEU A 660 47.98 1.31 -32.74
N PRO A 661 47.33 0.21 -33.21
CA PRO A 661 45.95 -0.33 -33.01
C PRO A 661 45.93 -1.90 -32.83
N GLY A 662 44.78 -2.52 -32.54
CA GLY A 662 44.54 -3.97 -32.73
C GLY A 662 43.56 -4.55 -31.70
N ALA A 663 42.32 -4.92 -32.05
CA ALA A 663 41.84 -6.04 -32.87
C ALA A 663 41.40 -7.24 -32.02
N HIS A 664 40.34 -7.92 -32.51
CA HIS A 664 39.62 -9.11 -31.99
C HIS A 664 38.52 -8.75 -30.97
N GLY A 665 37.23 -8.78 -31.31
CA GLY A 665 36.44 -9.85 -31.98
C GLY A 665 35.68 -10.61 -30.88
N ILE A 666 34.40 -11.00 -30.93
CA ILE A 666 33.40 -11.26 -31.98
C ILE A 666 32.06 -11.50 -31.23
N GLN A 667 30.92 -11.07 -31.84
CA GLN A 667 29.53 -11.58 -31.82
C GLN A 667 28.88 -12.14 -30.53
N GLY A 668 27.59 -11.94 -30.23
CA GLY A 668 26.41 -11.35 -30.89
C GLY A 668 25.27 -11.30 -29.84
N ILE A 669 24.38 -10.30 -29.80
CA ILE A 669 23.07 -10.20 -30.51
C ILE A 669 22.36 -11.57 -30.51
N SER A 670 21.14 -11.77 -30.00
CA SER A 670 19.85 -11.12 -30.33
C SER A 670 18.74 -12.04 -29.76
N PHE A 671 17.50 -11.68 -29.41
CA PHE A 671 16.70 -10.46 -29.35
C PHE A 671 15.60 -10.76 -28.33
#